data_AF-A0A1H6G1B7-F1
#
_entry.id   AF-A0A1H6G1B7-F1
#
_cell.length_a   1.000
_cell.length_b   1.000
_cell.length_c   1.000
_cell.angle_alpha   90.00
_cell.angle_beta   90.00
_cell.angle_gamma   90.00
#
_symmetry.space_group_name_H-M   'P 1'
#
loop_
_entity.id
_entity.type
_entity.pdbx_description
1 polymer ?
#
loop_
_entity_poly.entity_id
_entity_poly.type
_entity_poly.pdbx_seq_one_letter_code
_entity_poly.pdbx_strand_id
1 'polypeptide(L)'
;MSYPDKPADGIHDGRITRQSRRTVLRALAATGSATALGGVAGVQAQEDEDDPDEDVEEADDDEFGDIPVAGEFPEGETVGLQLMAANIPAPTDFDYVEVNGEVYHFIVTQTGQVFATNLEEDVDEIDDEDDLEDDPDLDDDDEPADDLDEDDVEEEPADEETESFVQETDDEDDEVDDAVDDDGEPTEFVFNGVISAWFGMEPDELDGEENPTLELTAGETYEFTWENGDGQPHNVVILDATDEILERTEIIREAGETQTLEFEATEEMDRYLCEVHPGTMVGSIQVEEEDPDEPDEVDDEVPEDALTTDDMDLFLDIEDQLVSLGIGELGGYDERGLLGIAFHPDFSDNGLFYVRYSAPEREGLGYDHTDVLAEFEAESDGDELSVDPDSERTVMEIQQPQDNHNGGRLAFGPDGYLYTSVGDGGNVHDIGVGHVEDWYDENEGGNAQDTRENLLGGIHRIDVDANGEDEDADDNDELEDENDVDDDDDNGDDDDGEAEAEFGEYGIPDDNPLVDSEEDLGEYWAWGFRNPWGMSIDDDGQVFVSDAGQHAVESIYAVEEGGNYSWNVKEGSFCFSTDSPLEPPEDCPDEVGEGAGEAREGEPLRDPIAEYQHTRISEAFIDSSVVVGGHRYAGEAIPELEDAFVFGNWSSQGVAEADGEIIAAIDPATNGDADDDDELDEDDNDVDDDGETDLVEVDERWELEELQFEGADDESINRYVYGVERDEEGELYVLANTDFRPQEETGEIYKIVPADEGEDVPEPEDPFVVDEEEMDGEEPEAEAPDEEEDDEMMNGNGMDEDGMDGDGMNGDGPGDGMMDEDDDNGDDY
;
A
#
# COMPACT_ATOMS: atom_id res chain seq x y z
N MET A 1 1.77 26.86 56.18
CA MET A 1 1.94 28.25 56.70
C MET A 1 2.79 28.96 55.65
N SER A 2 2.21 29.60 54.64
CA SER A 2 1.50 30.89 54.61
C SER A 2 2.38 31.93 53.88
N TYR A 3 1.83 32.43 52.76
CA TYR A 3 2.12 33.68 52.07
C TYR A 3 2.48 34.88 52.98
N PRO A 4 3.11 35.93 52.41
CA PRO A 4 2.34 37.13 51.99
C PRO A 4 2.92 37.77 50.70
N ASP A 5 2.31 38.70 49.96
CA ASP A 5 0.96 39.27 49.83
C ASP A 5 1.05 40.17 48.57
N LYS A 6 0.15 39.99 47.58
CA LYS A 6 -0.37 41.09 46.73
C LYS A 6 -1.58 41.68 47.48
N PRO A 7 -1.93 42.97 47.31
CA PRO A 7 -3.18 43.30 46.57
C PRO A 7 -3.12 44.71 45.93
N ALA A 8 -4.06 45.25 45.15
CA ALA A 8 -5.28 44.89 44.38
C ALA A 8 -5.66 46.23 43.65
N ASP A 9 -6.59 46.38 42.72
CA ASP A 9 -8.04 46.10 42.62
C ASP A 9 -8.43 46.50 41.17
N GLY A 10 -9.48 46.03 40.49
CA GLY A 10 -10.72 45.28 40.78
C GLY A 10 -11.64 45.48 39.52
N ILE A 11 -12.79 44.84 39.28
CA ILE A 11 -13.91 44.41 40.13
C ILE A 11 -14.88 43.50 39.33
N HIS A 12 -15.32 42.39 39.96
CA HIS A 12 -16.63 41.64 40.04
C HIS A 12 -17.71 41.71 38.93
N ASP A 13 -18.55 40.68 38.67
CA ASP A 13 -19.34 39.74 39.51
C ASP A 13 -19.91 38.62 38.59
N GLY A 14 -20.05 37.32 38.92
CA GLY A 14 -21.11 36.72 39.75
C GLY A 14 -21.96 35.66 38.99
N ARG A 15 -21.98 34.41 39.49
CA ARG A 15 -22.54 33.14 38.94
C ARG A 15 -24.08 33.06 38.79
N ILE A 16 -24.61 32.07 38.02
CA ILE A 16 -25.66 31.06 38.39
C ILE A 16 -26.20 30.21 37.18
N THR A 17 -25.98 28.88 37.26
CA THR A 17 -26.75 27.64 36.90
C THR A 17 -27.63 27.42 35.64
N ARG A 18 -27.34 26.28 34.95
CA ARG A 18 -28.13 25.12 34.40
C ARG A 18 -29.37 25.24 33.46
N GLN A 19 -29.34 24.34 32.45
CA GLN A 19 -30.39 23.73 31.55
C GLN A 19 -30.88 24.58 30.36
N SER A 20 -31.02 24.09 29.11
CA SER A 20 -31.42 22.76 28.57
C SER A 20 -31.07 22.54 27.07
N ARG A 21 -30.96 21.26 26.65
CA ARG A 21 -30.79 20.67 25.29
C ARG A 21 -31.84 21.10 24.22
N ARG A 22 -31.45 21.21 22.93
CA ARG A 22 -31.75 20.28 21.80
C ARG A 22 -31.41 20.87 20.39
N THR A 23 -30.56 20.14 19.65
CA THR A 23 -30.76 19.63 18.27
C THR A 23 -30.35 20.48 17.03
N VAL A 24 -29.21 20.08 16.44
CA VAL A 24 -28.95 19.63 15.03
C VAL A 24 -28.44 20.60 13.94
N LEU A 25 -27.27 20.17 13.40
CA LEU A 25 -26.60 20.26 12.09
C LEU A 25 -26.35 21.63 11.40
N ARG A 26 -25.06 21.96 11.22
CA ARG A 26 -24.35 21.91 9.92
C ARG A 26 -22.84 22.21 10.08
N ALA A 27 -22.07 21.51 9.25
CA ALA A 27 -20.62 21.39 9.17
C ALA A 27 -19.82 22.71 9.07
N LEU A 28 -18.56 22.66 9.51
CA LEU A 28 -17.37 23.20 8.83
C LEU A 28 -16.07 22.92 9.61
N ALA A 29 -15.03 22.73 8.81
CA ALA A 29 -13.67 22.28 9.03
C ALA A 29 -12.74 23.15 9.91
N ALA A 30 -11.57 22.54 10.16
CA ALA A 30 -10.24 23.10 10.41
C ALA A 30 -9.89 23.73 11.79
N THR A 31 -9.03 22.97 12.48
CA THR A 31 -7.97 23.29 13.46
C THR A 31 -8.26 24.08 14.74
N GLY A 32 -7.72 23.54 15.85
CA GLY A 32 -7.11 24.34 16.91
C GLY A 32 -7.98 24.75 18.10
N SER A 33 -7.62 24.20 19.27
CA SER A 33 -8.16 24.48 20.59
C SER A 33 -8.50 25.96 20.94
N ALA A 34 -9.80 26.23 21.07
CA ALA A 34 -10.49 26.92 22.18
C ALA A 34 -10.00 28.32 22.72
N THR A 35 -10.86 29.33 22.46
CA THR A 35 -11.44 30.33 23.41
C THR A 35 -10.92 31.79 23.40
N ALA A 36 -11.74 32.76 22.91
CA ALA A 36 -12.17 33.96 23.67
C ALA A 36 -13.23 34.85 22.98
N LEU A 37 -14.46 34.69 23.46
CA LEU A 37 -15.67 35.53 23.42
C LEU A 37 -15.56 37.07 23.19
N GLY A 38 -16.40 37.57 22.27
CA GLY A 38 -17.59 38.37 22.64
C GLY A 38 -17.66 39.85 22.22
N GLY A 39 -18.72 40.26 21.48
CA GLY A 39 -18.88 41.67 21.11
C GLY A 39 -20.15 42.20 20.40
N VAL A 40 -21.33 41.59 20.57
CA VAL A 40 -22.71 42.16 20.49
C VAL A 40 -23.00 43.44 19.65
N ALA A 41 -23.88 43.25 18.66
CA ALA A 41 -24.99 44.10 18.17
C ALA A 41 -24.76 45.30 17.23
N GLY A 42 -25.29 45.13 16.01
CA GLY A 42 -26.47 45.88 15.55
C GLY A 42 -26.24 46.87 14.41
N VAL A 43 -27.02 46.74 13.34
CA VAL A 43 -27.94 47.75 12.77
C VAL A 43 -28.20 47.47 11.27
N GLN A 44 -29.47 47.17 10.99
CA GLN A 44 -30.30 47.54 9.82
C GLN A 44 -29.63 48.17 8.58
N ALA A 45 -29.89 47.60 7.41
CA ALA A 45 -30.62 48.20 6.27
C ALA A 45 -30.59 47.18 5.11
N GLN A 46 -31.73 46.59 4.73
CA GLN A 46 -32.59 47.04 3.63
C GLN A 46 -31.88 47.18 2.28
N GLU A 47 -32.10 46.14 1.46
CA GLU A 47 -32.59 46.17 0.07
C GLU A 47 -31.90 47.15 -0.88
N ASP A 48 -31.15 46.60 -1.83
CA ASP A 48 -31.39 46.81 -3.25
C ASP A 48 -31.03 45.51 -3.99
N GLU A 49 -32.02 44.95 -4.70
CA GLU A 49 -31.87 43.83 -5.65
C GLU A 49 -31.42 44.43 -6.99
N ASP A 50 -30.32 43.91 -7.55
CA ASP A 50 -30.06 43.83 -8.99
C ASP A 50 -29.32 42.48 -9.23
N ASP A 51 -29.73 41.78 -10.29
CA ASP A 51 -29.45 40.41 -10.79
C ASP A 51 -28.15 39.67 -10.36
N PRO A 52 -28.22 38.32 -10.17
CA PRO A 52 -27.07 37.43 -10.24
C PRO A 52 -26.94 36.83 -11.65
N ASP A 53 -25.89 37.23 -12.35
CA ASP A 53 -25.23 36.45 -13.40
C ASP A 53 -23.77 36.95 -13.35
N GLU A 54 -22.97 36.40 -12.43
CA GLU A 54 -21.51 36.40 -12.55
C GLU A 54 -21.04 34.99 -12.21
N ASP A 55 -20.44 34.42 -13.24
CA ASP A 55 -19.78 33.14 -13.36
C ASP A 55 -18.79 32.96 -12.21
N VAL A 56 -18.82 31.77 -11.59
CA VAL A 56 -17.66 31.26 -10.89
C VAL A 56 -16.75 30.81 -12.02
N GLU A 57 -15.70 31.57 -12.27
CA GLU A 57 -14.61 31.14 -13.15
C GLU A 57 -13.99 29.93 -12.44
N GLU A 58 -14.10 28.76 -13.06
CA GLU A 58 -13.26 27.62 -12.74
C GLU A 58 -11.81 28.04 -12.97
N ALA A 59 -10.89 27.61 -12.12
CA ALA A 59 -9.47 27.82 -12.37
C ALA A 59 -9.18 27.21 -13.75
N ASP A 60 -8.59 28.01 -14.65
CA ASP A 60 -8.27 27.53 -15.99
C ASP A 60 -7.22 26.42 -15.84
N ASP A 61 -7.52 25.21 -16.32
CA ASP A 61 -6.64 24.03 -16.40
C ASP A 61 -5.40 24.25 -17.32
N ASP A 62 -5.05 25.50 -17.65
CA ASP A 62 -4.04 25.90 -18.64
C ASP A 62 -2.64 26.15 -18.02
N GLU A 63 -2.43 25.95 -16.71
CA GLU A 63 -1.16 26.29 -16.03
C GLU A 63 -0.12 25.15 -16.02
N PHE A 64 -0.55 23.89 -16.08
CA PHE A 64 0.33 22.73 -16.23
C PHE A 64 0.35 22.35 -17.72
N GLY A 65 1.53 22.32 -18.35
CA GLY A 65 1.67 22.05 -19.79
C GLY A 65 1.14 20.69 -20.24
N ASP A 66 1.31 20.34 -21.52
CA ASP A 66 0.92 19.05 -22.12
C ASP A 66 1.73 17.88 -21.49
N ILE A 67 1.45 17.51 -20.23
CA ILE A 67 2.00 16.34 -19.56
C ILE A 67 0.96 15.22 -19.63
N PRO A 68 1.39 13.97 -19.84
CA PRO A 68 0.52 12.82 -19.70
C PRO A 68 -0.20 12.80 -18.33
N VAL A 69 -1.53 12.82 -18.34
CA VAL A 69 -2.35 12.37 -17.19
C VAL A 69 -2.38 10.85 -17.28
N ALA A 70 -2.22 10.13 -16.16
CA ALA A 70 -2.35 8.65 -16.13
C ALA A 70 -3.78 8.22 -16.51
N GLY A 71 -4.11 8.09 -17.81
CA GLY A 71 -5.46 7.65 -18.21
C GLY A 71 -5.98 8.00 -19.59
N GLU A 72 -5.14 8.24 -20.61
CA GLU A 72 -5.50 7.92 -22.01
C GLU A 72 -4.21 7.65 -22.81
N PHE A 73 -3.77 6.38 -22.90
CA PHE A 73 -2.64 5.96 -23.75
C PHE A 73 -3.03 4.99 -24.88
N PRO A 74 -2.38 5.06 -26.05
CA PRO A 74 -2.73 4.29 -27.24
C PRO A 74 -2.19 2.84 -27.19
N GLU A 75 -3.00 1.86 -27.64
CA GLU A 75 -2.69 0.42 -27.88
C GLU A 75 -1.24 0.02 -27.49
N GLY A 76 -1.01 -0.23 -26.19
CA GLY A 76 0.26 -0.69 -25.65
C GLY A 76 0.57 -2.16 -25.96
N GLU A 77 1.79 -2.60 -25.62
CA GLU A 77 2.19 -4.00 -25.73
C GLU A 77 1.30 -4.87 -24.84
N THR A 78 0.80 -5.99 -25.40
CA THR A 78 -0.02 -6.93 -24.66
C THR A 78 0.89 -7.92 -23.93
N VAL A 79 0.69 -8.09 -22.63
CA VAL A 79 1.30 -9.11 -21.76
C VAL A 79 0.20 -9.94 -21.08
N GLY A 80 0.60 -11.01 -20.41
CA GLY A 80 -0.27 -11.86 -19.61
C GLY A 80 0.05 -11.70 -18.12
N LEU A 81 -0.89 -12.10 -17.27
CA LEU A 81 -0.68 -12.25 -15.83
C LEU A 81 -0.93 -13.70 -15.44
N GLN A 82 -0.05 -14.25 -14.62
CA GLN A 82 -0.22 -15.58 -14.02
C GLN A 82 -0.30 -15.42 -12.50
N LEU A 83 -1.38 -15.89 -11.88
CA LEU A 83 -1.52 -15.85 -10.43
C LEU A 83 -0.58 -16.89 -9.80
N MET A 84 0.39 -16.41 -9.01
CA MET A 84 1.41 -17.25 -8.40
C MET A 84 1.12 -17.53 -6.92
N ALA A 85 0.50 -16.57 -6.23
CA ALA A 85 0.05 -16.74 -4.87
C ALA A 85 -1.19 -15.88 -4.57
N ALA A 86 -2.07 -16.38 -3.72
CA ALA A 86 -3.28 -15.69 -3.25
C ALA A 86 -3.50 -15.99 -1.76
N ASN A 87 -4.46 -15.28 -1.14
CA ASN A 87 -4.79 -15.44 0.27
C ASN A 87 -3.57 -15.31 1.19
N ILE A 88 -2.68 -14.36 0.87
CA ILE A 88 -1.55 -14.00 1.71
C ILE A 88 -1.87 -12.73 2.51
N PRO A 89 -1.37 -12.59 3.75
CA PRO A 89 -1.41 -11.30 4.40
C PRO A 89 -0.75 -10.26 3.52
N ALA A 90 -1.42 -9.11 3.38
CA ALA A 90 -1.09 -8.07 2.41
C ALA A 90 0.43 -7.85 2.24
N PRO A 91 0.99 -8.21 1.08
CA PRO A 91 2.41 -8.12 0.83
C PRO A 91 2.82 -6.66 0.62
N THR A 92 3.98 -6.29 1.17
CA THR A 92 4.59 -4.97 1.02
C THR A 92 5.95 -5.00 0.35
N ASP A 93 6.61 -6.16 0.35
CA ASP A 93 7.91 -6.33 -0.28
C ASP A 93 8.13 -7.79 -0.73
N PHE A 94 9.02 -7.98 -1.71
CA PHE A 94 9.38 -9.27 -2.28
C PHE A 94 10.86 -9.31 -2.60
N ASP A 95 11.53 -10.38 -2.18
CA ASP A 95 12.96 -10.57 -2.43
C ASP A 95 13.29 -12.06 -2.56
N TYR A 96 14.49 -12.40 -2.99
CA TYR A 96 14.90 -13.78 -3.20
C TYR A 96 16.36 -14.03 -2.84
N VAL A 97 16.73 -15.30 -2.66
CA VAL A 97 18.13 -15.69 -2.51
C VAL A 97 18.40 -17.14 -2.94
N GLU A 98 19.56 -17.36 -3.57
CA GLU A 98 20.05 -18.71 -3.88
C GLU A 98 20.85 -19.27 -2.68
N VAL A 99 20.38 -20.37 -2.09
CA VAL A 99 21.06 -21.11 -1.02
C VAL A 99 21.30 -22.54 -1.47
N ASN A 100 22.56 -22.99 -1.43
CA ASN A 100 22.94 -24.36 -1.82
C ASN A 100 22.52 -24.82 -3.24
N GLY A 101 22.17 -23.90 -4.13
CA GLY A 101 21.68 -24.19 -5.48
C GLY A 101 20.16 -24.28 -5.60
N GLU A 102 19.43 -23.83 -4.59
CA GLU A 102 17.96 -23.69 -4.56
C GLU A 102 17.61 -22.23 -4.35
N VAL A 103 16.57 -21.76 -5.04
CA VAL A 103 16.09 -20.38 -5.02
C VAL A 103 14.94 -20.30 -4.04
N TYR A 104 15.05 -19.37 -3.09
CA TYR A 104 13.98 -19.06 -2.15
C TYR A 104 13.44 -17.68 -2.45
N HIS A 105 12.13 -17.58 -2.58
CA HIS A 105 11.41 -16.31 -2.69
C HIS A 105 10.81 -15.97 -1.33
N PHE A 106 10.91 -14.70 -0.95
CA PHE A 106 10.47 -14.18 0.34
C PHE A 106 9.42 -13.12 0.12
N ILE A 107 8.30 -13.28 0.81
CA ILE A 107 7.16 -12.38 0.75
C ILE A 107 7.04 -11.72 2.11
N VAL A 108 7.13 -10.39 2.11
CA VAL A 108 7.11 -9.56 3.31
C VAL A 108 5.72 -8.96 3.48
N THR A 109 5.18 -9.02 4.69
CA THR A 109 3.87 -8.44 5.01
C THR A 109 4.01 -7.16 5.81
N GLN A 110 3.05 -6.24 5.67
CA GLN A 110 3.05 -5.02 6.47
C GLN A 110 2.99 -5.29 7.98
N THR A 111 2.32 -6.37 8.36
CA THR A 111 2.06 -6.75 9.76
C THR A 111 3.29 -7.29 10.48
N GLY A 112 4.39 -7.58 9.77
CA GLY A 112 5.66 -7.98 10.39
C GLY A 112 6.02 -9.45 10.19
N GLN A 113 5.42 -10.12 9.21
CA GLN A 113 5.74 -11.50 8.86
C GLN A 113 6.53 -11.55 7.56
N VAL A 114 7.42 -12.53 7.43
CA VAL A 114 8.12 -12.87 6.19
C VAL A 114 7.89 -14.36 5.93
N PHE A 115 7.34 -14.69 4.77
CA PHE A 115 7.13 -16.06 4.30
C PHE A 115 8.19 -16.44 3.28
N ALA A 116 8.64 -17.69 3.32
CA ALA A 116 9.56 -18.27 2.34
C ALA A 116 8.83 -19.32 1.50
N THR A 117 9.10 -19.32 0.21
CA THR A 117 8.49 -20.24 -0.76
C THR A 117 9.42 -20.52 -1.95
N ASN A 118 9.14 -21.61 -2.68
CA ASN A 118 9.77 -21.94 -3.95
C ASN A 118 8.73 -21.81 -5.07
N LEU A 119 8.54 -20.59 -5.57
CA LEU A 119 7.56 -20.27 -6.63
C LEU A 119 7.80 -20.99 -7.97
N GLU A 120 8.95 -21.67 -8.14
CA GLU A 120 9.32 -22.32 -9.41
C GLU A 120 8.98 -23.82 -9.47
N GLU A 121 8.77 -24.51 -8.33
CA GLU A 121 8.70 -25.99 -8.33
C GLU A 121 7.37 -26.59 -8.84
N ASP A 122 6.30 -25.80 -9.02
CA ASP A 122 4.99 -26.33 -9.44
C ASP A 122 4.69 -26.24 -10.95
N VAL A 123 5.57 -25.66 -11.76
CA VAL A 123 5.41 -25.61 -13.22
C VAL A 123 6.09 -26.78 -13.93
N ASP A 124 5.77 -28.03 -13.57
CA ASP A 124 6.33 -29.21 -14.26
C ASP A 124 5.30 -30.31 -14.64
N GLU A 125 5.05 -30.34 -15.97
CA GLU A 125 4.57 -31.45 -16.81
C GLU A 125 3.09 -31.90 -16.70
N ILE A 126 2.17 -31.12 -17.29
CA ILE A 126 1.01 -31.70 -18.01
C ILE A 126 1.56 -32.47 -19.23
N ASP A 127 2.02 -33.70 -18.97
CA ASP A 127 2.40 -34.64 -20.01
C ASP A 127 1.09 -35.18 -20.64
N ASP A 128 0.69 -34.54 -21.74
CA ASP A 128 -0.32 -34.96 -22.71
C ASP A 128 -0.03 -36.41 -23.19
N GLU A 129 -0.42 -37.43 -22.42
CA GLU A 129 -0.65 -38.79 -22.91
C GLU A 129 -2.15 -39.08 -22.97
N ASP A 130 -2.79 -38.41 -23.92
CA ASP A 130 -4.05 -38.82 -24.47
C ASP A 130 -3.91 -40.15 -25.24
N ASP A 131 -4.88 -41.04 -25.02
CA ASP A 131 -5.24 -42.23 -25.83
C ASP A 131 -4.29 -43.44 -25.87
N LEU A 132 -4.60 -44.49 -25.08
CA LEU A 132 -4.74 -45.87 -25.61
C LEU A 132 -5.67 -46.77 -24.75
N GLU A 133 -6.93 -46.88 -25.18
CA GLU A 133 -7.75 -48.08 -24.98
C GLU A 133 -7.02 -49.32 -25.57
N ASP A 134 -6.84 -50.38 -24.76
CA ASP A 134 -7.08 -51.80 -25.13
C ASP A 134 -6.55 -52.77 -24.05
N ASP A 135 -7.44 -53.28 -23.19
CA ASP A 135 -7.31 -54.63 -22.61
C ASP A 135 -7.93 -55.63 -23.59
N PRO A 136 -7.16 -56.62 -24.09
CA PRO A 136 -7.56 -57.98 -23.76
C PRO A 136 -6.42 -58.99 -23.55
N ASP A 137 -6.66 -59.88 -22.60
CA ASP A 137 -6.26 -61.30 -22.52
C ASP A 137 -4.82 -61.61 -22.05
N LEU A 138 -4.67 -62.01 -20.78
CA LEU A 138 -3.86 -63.18 -20.40
C LEU A 138 -4.43 -63.91 -19.16
N ASP A 139 -5.26 -64.92 -19.41
CA ASP A 139 -5.48 -66.09 -18.54
C ASP A 139 -4.21 -66.98 -18.51
N ASP A 140 -3.80 -67.45 -17.33
CA ASP A 140 -3.73 -68.89 -16.97
C ASP A 140 -2.87 -69.15 -15.70
N ASP A 141 -3.57 -69.61 -14.65
CA ASP A 141 -3.30 -70.78 -13.77
C ASP A 141 -1.94 -70.96 -13.06
N ASP A 142 -1.94 -71.01 -11.72
CA ASP A 142 -1.96 -72.26 -10.90
C ASP A 142 -1.47 -72.02 -9.45
N GLU A 143 -2.35 -72.29 -8.48
CA GLU A 143 -2.12 -72.44 -7.03
C GLU A 143 -1.56 -73.86 -6.66
N PRO A 144 -1.40 -74.31 -5.39
CA PRO A 144 -0.83 -73.70 -4.17
C PRO A 144 0.02 -74.71 -3.32
N ALA A 145 0.29 -74.30 -2.06
CA ALA A 145 0.47 -75.10 -0.83
C ALA A 145 1.88 -75.61 -0.43
N ASP A 146 2.27 -75.31 0.82
CA ASP A 146 2.60 -76.33 1.82
C ASP A 146 2.62 -75.76 3.25
N ASP A 147 1.87 -76.43 4.12
CA ASP A 147 1.75 -76.30 5.58
C ASP A 147 3.06 -76.64 6.34
N LEU A 148 3.13 -76.29 7.64
CA LEU A 148 3.14 -77.25 8.77
C LEU A 148 3.63 -76.63 10.11
N ASP A 149 2.69 -76.62 11.09
CA ASP A 149 2.73 -77.15 12.47
C ASP A 149 3.74 -76.62 13.52
N GLU A 150 3.31 -75.98 14.61
CA GLU A 150 2.66 -76.45 15.88
C GLU A 150 3.67 -76.79 17.02
N ASP A 151 3.45 -76.20 18.22
CA ASP A 151 3.46 -76.85 19.57
C ASP A 151 3.88 -75.91 20.74
N ASP A 152 2.88 -75.26 21.36
CA ASP A 152 2.34 -75.46 22.73
C ASP A 152 3.22 -75.51 24.04
N VAL A 153 2.58 -75.09 25.15
CA VAL A 153 2.74 -75.47 26.59
C VAL A 153 3.26 -74.44 27.65
N GLU A 154 2.27 -73.82 28.33
CA GLU A 154 1.95 -73.69 29.79
C GLU A 154 2.69 -72.82 30.86
N GLU A 155 1.83 -72.00 31.52
CA GLU A 155 1.57 -71.72 32.97
C GLU A 155 2.48 -70.83 33.88
N GLU A 156 1.96 -69.61 34.22
CA GLU A 156 1.51 -69.04 35.54
C GLU A 156 2.43 -69.06 36.81
N PRO A 157 2.19 -68.28 37.92
CA PRO A 157 1.22 -67.17 38.18
C PRO A 157 1.76 -65.95 39.02
N ALA A 158 0.89 -64.92 39.21
CA ALA A 158 0.35 -64.43 40.50
C ALA A 158 0.44 -62.92 40.87
N ASP A 159 -0.76 -62.40 41.23
CA ASP A 159 -1.11 -61.38 42.26
C ASP A 159 -0.90 -59.89 41.94
N GLU A 160 -1.81 -58.93 42.20
CA GLU A 160 -3.11 -58.88 42.90
C GLU A 160 -3.83 -57.55 42.54
N GLU A 161 -5.16 -57.61 42.36
CA GLU A 161 -6.28 -56.69 42.70
C GLU A 161 -6.15 -55.15 42.54
N THR A 162 -7.14 -54.38 42.04
CA THR A 162 -8.55 -54.33 42.46
C THR A 162 -9.45 -53.58 41.45
N GLU A 163 -10.64 -54.18 41.21
CA GLU A 163 -12.02 -53.61 41.06
C GLU A 163 -12.28 -52.50 40.01
N SER A 164 -12.96 -52.72 38.86
CA SER A 164 -14.28 -53.32 38.52
C SER A 164 -15.48 -52.34 38.59
N PHE A 165 -16.10 -52.06 37.43
CA PHE A 165 -17.56 -52.06 37.15
C PHE A 165 -17.77 -51.69 35.64
N VAL A 166 -17.91 -52.60 34.66
CA VAL A 166 -19.08 -53.41 34.18
C VAL A 166 -20.34 -52.54 33.97
N GLN A 167 -20.93 -52.36 32.78
CA GLN A 167 -21.47 -53.33 31.81
C GLN A 167 -21.77 -52.59 30.47
N GLU A 168 -21.30 -52.99 29.28
CA GLU A 168 -21.88 -54.01 28.34
C GLU A 168 -23.34 -53.67 27.93
N THR A 169 -23.75 -53.52 26.66
CA THR A 169 -23.53 -54.33 25.43
C THR A 169 -24.17 -53.65 24.19
N ASP A 170 -23.61 -53.92 22.98
CA ASP A 170 -24.24 -54.38 21.70
C ASP A 170 -25.46 -53.58 21.12
N ASP A 171 -25.69 -53.32 19.83
CA ASP A 171 -25.28 -53.86 18.51
C ASP A 171 -25.76 -52.85 17.41
N GLU A 172 -25.04 -52.81 16.28
CA GLU A 172 -25.48 -52.73 14.85
C GLU A 172 -26.47 -51.65 14.33
N ASP A 173 -25.95 -50.84 13.38
CA ASP A 173 -26.49 -50.30 12.11
C ASP A 173 -28.00 -50.00 11.95
N ASP A 174 -28.31 -48.74 11.65
CA ASP A 174 -29.14 -48.33 10.50
C ASP A 174 -29.11 -46.79 10.39
N GLU A 175 -28.70 -46.29 9.23
CA GLU A 175 -28.81 -44.88 8.84
C GLU A 175 -30.27 -44.42 8.86
N VAL A 176 -30.53 -43.32 9.56
CA VAL A 176 -31.65 -42.43 9.26
C VAL A 176 -31.18 -41.01 9.55
N ASP A 177 -30.95 -40.30 8.45
CA ASP A 177 -30.98 -38.86 8.32
C ASP A 177 -32.27 -38.31 8.96
N ASP A 178 -32.13 -37.63 10.10
CA ASP A 178 -33.16 -36.83 10.74
C ASP A 178 -32.46 -35.55 11.19
N ALA A 179 -32.53 -34.53 10.34
CA ALA A 179 -32.33 -33.13 10.69
C ALA A 179 -33.06 -32.86 12.02
N VAL A 180 -32.28 -32.60 13.06
CA VAL A 180 -32.78 -32.08 14.31
C VAL A 180 -32.81 -30.58 14.11
N ASP A 181 -34.01 -30.01 13.93
CA ASP A 181 -34.25 -28.61 14.26
C ASP A 181 -33.76 -28.41 15.70
N ASP A 182 -32.56 -27.86 15.89
CA ASP A 182 -32.13 -27.31 17.17
C ASP A 182 -32.76 -25.92 17.24
N ASP A 183 -33.95 -25.83 17.84
CA ASP A 183 -34.49 -24.57 18.32
C ASP A 183 -33.68 -24.07 19.53
N GLY A 184 -32.38 -23.83 19.29
CA GLY A 184 -31.37 -23.37 20.25
C GLY A 184 -31.82 -22.11 20.97
N GLU A 185 -31.52 -22.01 22.27
CA GLU A 185 -31.69 -20.73 22.97
C GLU A 185 -30.68 -19.73 22.38
N PRO A 186 -31.07 -18.45 22.21
CA PRO A 186 -30.19 -17.46 21.59
C PRO A 186 -28.87 -17.34 22.34
N THR A 187 -27.77 -17.18 21.61
CA THR A 187 -26.45 -16.95 22.21
C THR A 187 -26.48 -15.63 22.99
N GLU A 188 -26.09 -15.66 24.28
CA GLU A 188 -26.17 -14.51 25.18
C GLU A 188 -24.80 -13.86 25.36
N PHE A 189 -24.70 -12.57 25.02
CA PHE A 189 -23.58 -11.71 25.36
C PHE A 189 -23.90 -10.89 26.61
N VAL A 190 -22.97 -10.80 27.55
CA VAL A 190 -23.15 -10.07 28.81
C VAL A 190 -22.09 -9.00 28.98
N PHE A 191 -22.53 -7.75 29.13
CA PHE A 191 -21.65 -6.58 29.22
C PHE A 191 -21.83 -5.76 30.49
N ASN A 192 -20.77 -5.10 30.93
CA ASN A 192 -20.80 -4.05 31.95
C ASN A 192 -20.53 -2.68 31.31
N GLY A 193 -21.57 -1.85 31.22
CA GLY A 193 -21.49 -0.52 30.62
C GLY A 193 -21.05 0.55 31.62
N VAL A 194 -19.92 1.21 31.33
CA VAL A 194 -19.44 2.40 32.06
C VAL A 194 -18.96 3.45 31.07
N ILE A 195 -18.93 4.74 31.45
CA ILE A 195 -18.58 5.84 30.54
C ILE A 195 -17.24 5.71 29.80
N SER A 196 -16.34 4.80 30.21
CA SER A 196 -15.06 4.59 29.54
C SER A 196 -15.14 3.57 28.41
N ALA A 197 -15.97 2.54 28.52
CA ALA A 197 -16.12 1.46 27.52
C ALA A 197 -17.29 0.52 27.91
N TRP A 198 -17.70 -0.32 26.97
CA TRP A 198 -18.33 -1.61 27.27
C TRP A 198 -17.25 -2.58 27.73
N PHE A 199 -17.45 -3.27 28.84
CA PHE A 199 -16.57 -4.36 29.26
C PHE A 199 -17.30 -5.69 29.07
N GLY A 200 -16.75 -6.59 28.26
CA GLY A 200 -17.30 -7.95 28.13
C GLY A 200 -17.22 -8.70 29.46
N MET A 201 -18.20 -9.58 29.70
CA MET A 201 -18.28 -10.43 30.89
C MET A 201 -18.64 -11.88 30.55
N GLU A 202 -19.53 -12.10 29.57
CA GLU A 202 -19.84 -13.42 29.00
C GLU A 202 -20.05 -13.25 27.47
N PRO A 203 -19.65 -14.23 26.63
CA PRO A 203 -19.01 -15.50 26.99
C PRO A 203 -17.56 -15.30 27.51
N ASP A 204 -16.92 -16.37 27.99
CA ASP A 204 -15.60 -16.29 28.67
C ASP A 204 -14.52 -15.68 27.74
N GLU A 205 -14.67 -15.82 26.42
CA GLU A 205 -13.78 -15.21 25.42
C GLU A 205 -13.75 -13.69 25.51
N LEU A 206 -14.87 -13.04 25.84
CA LEU A 206 -14.98 -11.57 25.90
C LEU A 206 -14.68 -10.99 27.30
N ASP A 207 -14.39 -11.80 28.32
CA ASP A 207 -14.27 -11.32 29.71
C ASP A 207 -13.09 -10.35 29.89
N GLY A 208 -13.43 -9.08 30.15
CA GLY A 208 -12.48 -8.02 30.43
C GLY A 208 -12.03 -7.20 29.22
N GLU A 209 -12.48 -7.53 28.02
CA GLU A 209 -12.21 -6.76 26.80
C GLU A 209 -12.98 -5.44 26.78
N GLU A 210 -12.33 -4.37 26.29
CA GLU A 210 -12.93 -3.05 26.11
C GLU A 210 -13.53 -2.94 24.71
N ASN A 211 -14.86 -2.82 24.64
CA ASN A 211 -15.64 -2.76 23.39
C ASN A 211 -15.33 -3.89 22.38
N PRO A 212 -15.50 -5.16 22.76
CA PRO A 212 -15.15 -6.28 21.89
C PRO A 212 -15.96 -6.31 20.58
N THR A 213 -15.41 -6.98 19.57
CA THR A 213 -16.15 -7.35 18.36
C THR A 213 -17.16 -8.45 18.71
N LEU A 214 -18.36 -8.39 18.14
CA LEU A 214 -19.32 -9.48 18.19
C LEU A 214 -19.28 -10.26 16.88
N GLU A 215 -18.89 -11.51 16.94
CA GLU A 215 -19.01 -12.47 15.82
C GLU A 215 -20.40 -13.10 15.87
N LEU A 216 -21.17 -12.93 14.80
CA LEU A 216 -22.55 -13.37 14.67
C LEU A 216 -22.72 -14.18 13.38
N THR A 217 -23.79 -14.95 13.29
CA THR A 217 -24.20 -15.64 12.06
C THR A 217 -25.55 -15.08 11.59
N ALA A 218 -25.64 -14.68 10.32
CA ALA A 218 -26.82 -14.09 9.70
C ALA A 218 -28.06 -15.00 9.88
N GLY A 219 -29.18 -14.40 10.28
CA GLY A 219 -30.43 -15.13 10.53
C GLY A 219 -30.51 -15.83 11.89
N GLU A 220 -29.42 -15.95 12.65
CA GLU A 220 -29.47 -16.41 14.04
C GLU A 220 -29.94 -15.30 15.00
N THR A 221 -30.54 -15.72 16.12
CA THR A 221 -31.01 -14.79 17.17
C THR A 221 -30.02 -14.74 18.33
N TYR A 222 -29.69 -13.53 18.76
CA TYR A 222 -28.76 -13.25 19.85
C TYR A 222 -29.41 -12.42 20.96
N GLU A 223 -28.90 -12.53 22.19
CA GLU A 223 -29.28 -11.68 23.33
C GLU A 223 -28.08 -10.83 23.79
N PHE A 224 -28.17 -9.51 23.63
CA PHE A 224 -27.23 -8.55 24.24
C PHE A 224 -27.76 -8.11 25.61
N THR A 225 -27.28 -8.74 26.67
CA THR A 225 -27.55 -8.37 28.06
C THR A 225 -26.47 -7.42 28.57
N TRP A 226 -26.85 -6.33 29.25
CA TRP A 226 -25.87 -5.41 29.84
C TRP A 226 -26.31 -4.80 31.16
N GLU A 227 -25.37 -4.65 32.10
CA GLU A 227 -25.55 -3.97 33.39
C GLU A 227 -24.95 -2.55 33.34
N ASN A 228 -25.69 -1.58 33.90
CA ASN A 228 -25.17 -0.23 34.11
C ASN A 228 -24.20 -0.18 35.31
N GLY A 229 -22.89 -0.23 35.05
CA GLY A 229 -21.86 -0.34 36.07
C GLY A 229 -21.59 0.94 36.89
N ASP A 230 -21.87 2.13 36.33
CA ASP A 230 -21.47 3.41 36.93
C ASP A 230 -22.65 4.34 37.32
N GLY A 231 -23.87 3.98 36.94
CA GLY A 231 -25.09 4.74 37.18
C GLY A 231 -25.20 6.03 36.34
N GLN A 232 -24.40 6.18 35.28
CA GLN A 232 -24.64 7.19 34.24
C GLN A 232 -25.70 6.72 33.25
N PRO A 233 -26.30 7.61 32.45
CA PRO A 233 -27.29 7.20 31.46
C PRO A 233 -26.62 6.43 30.31
N HIS A 234 -27.03 5.19 30.09
CA HIS A 234 -26.51 4.33 29.02
C HIS A 234 -27.66 3.66 28.27
N ASN A 235 -27.40 3.29 27.02
CA ASN A 235 -28.18 2.37 26.21
C ASN A 235 -27.27 1.69 25.19
N VAL A 236 -27.75 0.62 24.58
CA VAL A 236 -27.17 -0.06 23.42
C VAL A 236 -28.01 0.26 22.20
N VAL A 237 -27.35 0.54 21.08
CA VAL A 237 -27.90 0.72 19.75
C VAL A 237 -27.03 -0.06 18.78
N ILE A 238 -27.66 -0.84 17.90
CA ILE A 238 -27.00 -1.51 16.79
C ILE A 238 -27.26 -0.68 15.53
N LEU A 239 -26.22 -0.44 14.77
CA LEU A 239 -26.19 0.41 13.58
C LEU A 239 -25.73 -0.39 12.37
N ASP A 240 -26.14 0.06 11.18
CA ASP A 240 -25.48 -0.31 9.93
C ASP A 240 -24.27 0.60 9.62
N ALA A 241 -23.53 0.24 8.58
CA ALA A 241 -22.37 0.98 8.09
C ALA A 241 -22.70 2.43 7.67
N THR A 242 -23.98 2.74 7.41
CA THR A 242 -24.48 4.07 7.04
C THR A 242 -24.99 4.90 8.22
N ASP A 243 -24.83 4.42 9.46
CA ASP A 243 -25.38 4.98 10.70
C ASP A 243 -26.92 4.90 10.83
N GLU A 244 -27.60 4.04 10.08
CA GLU A 244 -29.02 3.74 10.34
C GLU A 244 -29.17 2.88 11.60
N ILE A 245 -30.17 3.21 12.41
CA ILE A 245 -30.45 2.45 13.64
C ILE A 245 -31.31 1.24 13.30
N LEU A 246 -30.69 0.06 13.36
CA LEU A 246 -31.35 -1.23 13.22
C LEU A 246 -32.08 -1.59 14.52
N GLU A 247 -31.37 -1.65 15.64
CA GLU A 247 -31.92 -2.01 16.94
C GLU A 247 -31.53 -1.07 18.08
N ARG A 248 -32.37 -0.99 19.13
CA ARG A 248 -32.13 -0.04 20.24
C ARG A 248 -32.87 -0.33 21.54
N THR A 249 -32.13 -0.19 22.64
CA THR A 249 -32.65 -0.28 24.01
C THR A 249 -33.12 1.06 24.61
N GLU A 250 -33.79 1.01 25.77
CA GLU A 250 -34.17 2.23 26.50
C GLU A 250 -33.02 2.73 27.39
N ILE A 251 -32.80 4.05 27.45
CA ILE A 251 -31.77 4.62 28.34
C ILE A 251 -32.09 4.43 29.83
N ILE A 252 -31.33 3.58 30.53
CA ILE A 252 -31.37 3.38 31.99
C ILE A 252 -30.36 4.24 32.74
N ARG A 253 -30.61 4.48 34.04
CA ARG A 253 -29.88 5.49 34.84
C ARG A 253 -29.59 5.05 36.28
N GLU A 254 -29.94 3.83 36.65
CA GLU A 254 -29.68 3.28 37.98
C GLU A 254 -28.51 2.31 37.89
N ALA A 255 -27.50 2.48 38.74
CA ALA A 255 -26.37 1.56 38.78
C ALA A 255 -26.83 0.16 39.21
N GLY A 256 -26.39 -0.88 38.49
CA GLY A 256 -26.84 -2.26 38.65
C GLY A 256 -28.23 -2.55 38.06
N GLU A 257 -28.76 -1.64 37.23
CA GLU A 257 -29.93 -1.92 36.39
C GLU A 257 -29.45 -2.58 35.09
N THR A 258 -30.16 -3.63 34.65
CA THR A 258 -29.81 -4.44 33.48
C THR A 258 -30.88 -4.31 32.41
N GLN A 259 -30.49 -4.34 31.14
CA GLN A 259 -31.39 -4.57 30.01
C GLN A 259 -30.85 -5.66 29.10
N THR A 260 -31.75 -6.29 28.37
CA THR A 260 -31.44 -7.30 27.35
C THR A 260 -32.11 -6.85 26.05
N LEU A 261 -31.36 -6.89 24.96
CA LEU A 261 -31.82 -6.71 23.59
C LEU A 261 -31.72 -8.06 22.89
N GLU A 262 -32.88 -8.60 22.50
CA GLU A 262 -32.95 -9.77 21.61
C GLU A 262 -33.02 -9.23 20.18
N PHE A 263 -32.13 -9.68 19.30
CA PHE A 263 -32.08 -9.28 17.90
C PHE A 263 -31.68 -10.46 17.02
N GLU A 264 -32.15 -10.44 15.78
CA GLU A 264 -31.72 -11.37 14.73
C GLU A 264 -30.55 -10.71 14.01
N ALA A 265 -29.43 -11.41 13.85
CA ALA A 265 -28.29 -10.90 13.14
C ALA A 265 -28.65 -10.75 11.64
N THR A 266 -28.27 -9.62 11.05
CA THR A 266 -28.46 -9.31 9.64
C THR A 266 -27.14 -8.78 9.10
N GLU A 267 -26.82 -9.03 7.84
CA GLU A 267 -25.61 -8.51 7.19
C GLU A 267 -25.48 -6.98 7.30
N GLU A 268 -26.62 -6.27 7.38
CA GLU A 268 -26.61 -4.82 7.58
C GLU A 268 -25.98 -4.38 8.93
N MET A 269 -25.73 -5.28 9.91
CA MET A 269 -25.21 -4.91 11.23
C MET A 269 -23.69 -4.70 11.23
N ASP A 270 -23.26 -3.46 11.49
CA ASP A 270 -21.85 -3.05 11.46
C ASP A 270 -21.27 -2.85 12.87
N ARG A 271 -22.03 -2.21 13.76
CA ARG A 271 -21.50 -1.83 15.09
C ARG A 271 -22.58 -1.63 16.14
N TYR A 272 -22.17 -1.70 17.40
CA TYR A 272 -23.02 -1.37 18.54
C TYR A 272 -22.43 -0.25 19.40
N LEU A 273 -23.26 0.70 19.84
CA LEU A 273 -22.81 1.83 20.65
C LEU A 273 -23.77 2.32 21.73
N CYS A 274 -23.25 3.18 22.60
CA CYS A 274 -24.04 4.00 23.52
C CYS A 274 -24.29 5.40 22.96
N GLU A 275 -25.55 5.73 22.62
CA GLU A 275 -25.92 7.06 22.10
C GLU A 275 -25.57 8.22 23.04
N VAL A 276 -25.41 7.93 24.34
CA VAL A 276 -25.05 8.96 25.33
C VAL A 276 -23.54 9.19 25.37
N HIS A 277 -22.76 8.17 25.02
CA HIS A 277 -21.30 8.11 25.10
C HIS A 277 -20.68 7.53 23.80
N PRO A 278 -20.96 8.13 22.63
CA PRO A 278 -20.62 7.54 21.33
C PRO A 278 -19.13 7.63 20.96
N GLY A 279 -18.29 8.25 21.79
CA GLY A 279 -16.83 8.34 21.54
C GLY A 279 -16.00 7.44 22.45
N THR A 280 -16.63 6.53 23.18
CA THR A 280 -15.95 5.67 24.17
C THR A 280 -16.59 4.29 24.31
N MET A 281 -17.90 4.17 24.08
CA MET A 281 -18.66 2.92 24.25
C MET A 281 -19.19 2.47 22.88
N VAL A 282 -18.30 1.98 22.02
CA VAL A 282 -18.56 1.59 20.63
C VAL A 282 -17.75 0.31 20.35
N GLY A 283 -18.42 -0.79 19.99
CA GLY A 283 -17.77 -2.03 19.52
C GLY A 283 -18.32 -2.44 18.15
N SER A 284 -17.56 -3.29 17.45
CA SER A 284 -17.84 -3.79 16.10
C SER A 284 -18.73 -5.03 16.11
N ILE A 285 -19.35 -5.33 14.96
CA ILE A 285 -20.10 -6.55 14.70
C ILE A 285 -19.58 -7.13 13.38
N GLN A 286 -19.29 -8.43 13.35
CA GLN A 286 -18.99 -9.22 12.16
C GLN A 286 -20.11 -10.27 12.00
N VAL A 287 -20.65 -10.45 10.80
CA VAL A 287 -21.77 -11.37 10.53
C VAL A 287 -21.37 -12.37 9.43
N GLU A 288 -21.32 -13.66 9.76
CA GLU A 288 -21.04 -14.80 8.86
C GLU A 288 -22.35 -15.37 8.28
N GLU A 289 -22.35 -15.99 7.09
CA GLU A 289 -23.53 -16.64 6.51
C GLU A 289 -23.65 -18.15 6.88
N GLU A 290 -24.86 -18.66 7.11
CA GLU A 290 -25.18 -20.10 7.02
C GLU A 290 -26.01 -20.32 5.74
N ASP A 291 -25.43 -20.88 4.67
CA ASP A 291 -26.19 -21.32 3.49
C ASP A 291 -26.41 -22.86 3.48
N PRO A 292 -27.65 -23.35 3.67
CA PRO A 292 -27.98 -24.77 3.59
C PRO A 292 -28.45 -25.24 2.19
N ASP A 293 -28.44 -24.39 1.16
CA ASP A 293 -28.78 -24.74 -0.23
C ASP A 293 -27.79 -24.07 -1.21
N GLU A 294 -26.50 -24.38 -1.08
CA GLU A 294 -25.48 -24.08 -2.10
C GLU A 294 -25.93 -24.59 -3.49
N PRO A 295 -26.10 -23.72 -4.52
CA PRO A 295 -25.69 -24.13 -5.85
C PRO A 295 -24.19 -24.45 -5.77
N ASP A 296 -23.71 -25.49 -6.46
CA ASP A 296 -22.27 -25.80 -6.54
C ASP A 296 -21.50 -24.48 -6.61
N GLU A 297 -20.65 -24.21 -5.61
CA GLU A 297 -19.77 -23.05 -5.59
C GLU A 297 -19.22 -22.89 -7.02
N VAL A 298 -19.47 -21.73 -7.62
CA VAL A 298 -18.42 -21.23 -8.50
C VAL A 298 -17.43 -20.65 -7.52
N ASP A 299 -16.68 -21.58 -6.91
CA ASP A 299 -15.35 -21.32 -6.42
C ASP A 299 -14.68 -20.69 -7.65
N ASP A 300 -14.40 -19.39 -7.61
CA ASP A 300 -13.28 -18.89 -8.39
C ASP A 300 -12.06 -19.55 -7.73
N GLU A 301 -11.89 -20.86 -8.00
CA GLU A 301 -10.87 -21.73 -7.47
C GLU A 301 -9.58 -20.95 -7.67
N VAL A 302 -8.96 -20.50 -6.56
CA VAL A 302 -7.53 -20.16 -6.57
C VAL A 302 -6.89 -21.29 -7.38
N PRO A 303 -6.28 -20.99 -8.54
CA PRO A 303 -5.84 -22.03 -9.47
C PRO A 303 -5.10 -23.11 -8.67
N GLU A 304 -5.34 -24.40 -8.95
CA GLU A 304 -4.75 -25.50 -8.16
C GLU A 304 -3.21 -25.37 -8.04
N ASP A 305 -2.58 -24.62 -8.94
CA ASP A 305 -1.15 -24.37 -9.03
C ASP A 305 -0.68 -23.06 -8.33
N ALA A 306 -1.59 -22.23 -7.82
CA ALA A 306 -1.27 -20.99 -7.08
C ALA A 306 -1.11 -21.27 -5.58
N LEU A 307 -0.06 -20.70 -4.98
CA LEU A 307 0.26 -20.92 -3.58
C LEU A 307 -0.63 -20.10 -2.63
N THR A 308 -0.84 -20.62 -1.43
CA THR A 308 -1.46 -19.88 -0.32
C THR A 308 -0.50 -19.78 0.87
N THR A 309 -0.86 -18.99 1.89
CA THR A 309 -0.06 -18.90 3.13
C THR A 309 0.20 -20.27 3.78
N ASP A 310 -0.73 -21.22 3.65
CA ASP A 310 -0.59 -22.58 4.18
C ASP A 310 0.49 -23.42 3.44
N ASP A 311 0.87 -23.01 2.23
CA ASP A 311 1.91 -23.65 1.41
C ASP A 311 3.31 -23.05 1.65
N MET A 312 3.40 -21.98 2.44
CA MET A 312 4.64 -21.24 2.68
C MET A 312 5.18 -21.44 4.10
N ASP A 313 6.50 -21.34 4.26
CA ASP A 313 7.14 -21.42 5.57
C ASP A 313 7.30 -20.02 6.18
N LEU A 314 6.84 -19.81 7.42
CA LEU A 314 7.11 -18.59 8.17
C LEU A 314 8.61 -18.47 8.48
N PHE A 315 9.29 -17.53 7.82
CA PHE A 315 10.74 -17.31 7.90
C PHE A 315 11.12 -16.37 9.06
N LEU A 316 10.41 -15.26 9.20
CA LEU A 316 10.62 -14.27 10.26
C LEU A 316 9.26 -13.73 10.75
N ASP A 317 9.13 -13.57 12.06
CA ASP A 317 7.99 -12.93 12.71
C ASP A 317 8.52 -11.86 13.66
N ILE A 318 8.22 -10.61 13.33
CA ILE A 318 8.58 -9.44 14.12
C ILE A 318 7.39 -8.60 14.60
N GLU A 319 6.17 -9.15 14.64
CA GLU A 319 4.96 -8.41 15.05
C GLU A 319 5.13 -7.68 16.41
N ASP A 320 5.81 -8.33 17.37
CA ASP A 320 6.08 -7.80 18.71
C ASP A 320 7.03 -6.58 18.76
N GLN A 321 7.78 -6.33 17.68
CA GLN A 321 8.76 -5.25 17.54
C GLN A 321 8.12 -4.00 16.95
N LEU A 322 6.99 -4.16 16.25
CA LEU A 322 6.33 -3.09 15.53
C LEU A 322 5.63 -2.09 16.45
N VAL A 323 5.50 -0.87 15.94
CA VAL A 323 4.52 0.09 16.46
C VAL A 323 3.10 -0.46 16.24
N SER A 324 2.17 -0.08 17.10
CA SER A 324 0.75 -0.41 16.86
C SER A 324 0.30 0.27 15.58
N LEU A 325 -0.06 -0.54 14.59
CA LEU A 325 -0.61 -0.08 13.32
C LEU A 325 -2.04 0.46 13.51
N GLY A 326 -2.45 1.33 12.60
CA GLY A 326 -3.73 2.02 12.57
C GLY A 326 -3.64 3.51 12.98
N ILE A 327 -4.18 4.38 12.13
CA ILE A 327 -4.21 5.83 12.32
C ILE A 327 -5.52 6.32 12.98
N GLY A 328 -5.60 6.26 14.32
CA GLY A 328 -6.69 6.88 15.09
C GLY A 328 -8.11 6.38 14.76
N GLU A 329 -9.08 7.28 14.51
CA GLU A 329 -10.47 6.94 14.14
C GLU A 329 -10.62 6.53 12.65
N LEU A 330 -9.54 6.55 11.85
CA LEU A 330 -9.55 6.19 10.42
C LEU A 330 -9.09 4.75 10.13
N GLY A 331 -8.39 4.10 11.06
CA GLY A 331 -8.27 2.63 11.21
C GLY A 331 -7.93 1.75 10.00
N GLY A 332 -7.54 2.28 8.83
CA GLY A 332 -7.47 1.49 7.60
C GLY A 332 -6.20 1.62 6.76
N TYR A 333 -5.55 2.77 6.71
CA TYR A 333 -4.31 3.00 5.94
C TYR A 333 -3.17 3.34 6.90
N ASP A 334 -2.02 2.72 6.71
CA ASP A 334 -0.80 2.95 7.50
C ASP A 334 0.41 2.76 6.60
N GLU A 335 1.41 3.65 6.67
CA GLU A 335 2.69 3.47 5.96
C GLU A 335 3.75 2.86 6.89
N ARG A 336 3.38 2.58 8.14
CA ARG A 336 4.23 1.90 9.12
C ARG A 336 4.03 0.40 9.01
N GLY A 337 5.02 -0.33 9.47
CA GLY A 337 5.00 -1.79 9.45
C GLY A 337 6.38 -2.35 9.24
N LEU A 338 6.45 -3.55 8.66
CA LEU A 338 7.65 -4.06 8.03
C LEU A 338 7.66 -3.60 6.55
N LEU A 339 8.70 -2.85 6.18
CA LEU A 339 8.72 -2.01 4.97
C LEU A 339 9.74 -2.47 3.93
N GLY A 340 10.82 -3.13 4.35
CA GLY A 340 11.89 -3.54 3.45
C GLY A 340 12.61 -4.77 3.93
N ILE A 341 13.06 -5.60 2.99
CA ILE A 341 14.01 -6.71 3.21
C ILE A 341 15.16 -6.64 2.20
N ALA A 342 16.35 -7.07 2.60
CA ALA A 342 17.45 -7.33 1.68
C ALA A 342 18.38 -8.42 2.21
N PHE A 343 18.73 -9.39 1.38
CA PHE A 343 19.73 -10.40 1.72
C PHE A 343 21.15 -9.92 1.46
N HIS A 344 22.08 -10.23 2.37
CA HIS A 344 23.49 -9.92 2.16
C HIS A 344 24.01 -10.61 0.88
N PRO A 345 24.90 -10.00 0.07
CA PRO A 345 25.44 -10.63 -1.14
C PRO A 345 26.15 -11.98 -0.89
N ASP A 346 26.67 -12.17 0.32
CA ASP A 346 27.26 -13.43 0.82
C ASP A 346 26.30 -14.26 1.69
N PHE A 347 24.97 -14.09 1.60
CA PHE A 347 23.97 -14.77 2.45
C PHE A 347 24.14 -16.29 2.49
N SER A 348 24.43 -16.91 1.34
CA SER A 348 24.68 -18.37 1.28
C SER A 348 25.87 -18.84 2.14
N ASP A 349 26.80 -17.95 2.48
CA ASP A 349 27.96 -18.22 3.32
C ASP A 349 27.80 -17.70 4.76
N ASN A 350 27.13 -16.56 4.97
CA ASN A 350 27.06 -15.88 6.28
C ASN A 350 25.67 -15.86 6.94
N GLY A 351 24.60 -16.15 6.20
CA GLY A 351 23.21 -16.14 6.69
C GLY A 351 22.68 -14.75 7.05
N LEU A 352 23.37 -13.66 6.72
CA LEU A 352 22.97 -12.31 7.13
C LEU A 352 21.95 -11.68 6.19
N PHE A 353 20.88 -11.14 6.75
CA PHE A 353 19.90 -10.37 6.01
C PHE A 353 19.41 -9.19 6.85
N TYR A 354 18.79 -8.23 6.18
CA TYR A 354 18.43 -6.96 6.77
C TYR A 354 16.96 -6.69 6.53
N VAL A 355 16.31 -6.13 7.55
CA VAL A 355 14.91 -5.69 7.46
C VAL A 355 14.79 -4.26 7.96
N ARG A 356 13.84 -3.53 7.39
CA ARG A 356 13.47 -2.20 7.86
C ARG A 356 12.03 -2.17 8.33
N TYR A 357 11.82 -1.72 9.56
CA TYR A 357 10.50 -1.70 10.17
C TYR A 357 10.27 -0.50 11.09
N SER A 358 9.01 -0.16 11.30
CA SER A 358 8.56 0.93 12.17
C SER A 358 8.37 0.44 13.60
N ALA A 359 9.27 0.82 14.51
CA ALA A 359 9.20 0.48 15.94
C ALA A 359 8.52 1.58 16.77
N PRO A 360 7.96 1.28 17.95
CA PRO A 360 7.48 2.31 18.87
C PRO A 360 8.57 3.33 19.20
N GLU A 361 8.20 4.60 19.36
CA GLU A 361 9.13 5.69 19.69
C GLU A 361 10.16 5.33 20.78
N ARG A 362 11.46 5.37 20.44
CA ARG A 362 12.55 4.94 21.34
C ARG A 362 13.24 6.09 22.09
N GLU A 363 13.26 7.30 21.54
CA GLU A 363 14.00 8.45 22.11
C GLU A 363 13.17 9.41 23.00
N GLY A 364 11.84 9.35 22.94
CA GLY A 364 10.96 10.21 23.72
C GLY A 364 10.99 11.70 23.33
N LEU A 365 11.17 11.96 22.03
CA LEU A 365 11.10 13.27 21.37
C LEU A 365 9.66 13.78 21.20
N GLY A 366 8.67 12.92 21.39
CA GLY A 366 7.27 13.11 21.04
C GLY A 366 7.00 12.90 19.54
N TYR A 367 7.80 12.06 18.89
CA TYR A 367 7.63 11.67 17.48
C TYR A 367 6.69 10.46 17.38
N ASP A 368 6.25 10.12 16.17
CA ASP A 368 5.28 9.04 15.97
C ASP A 368 5.90 7.67 16.24
N HIS A 369 7.00 7.37 15.54
CA HIS A 369 7.70 6.09 15.64
C HIS A 369 9.22 6.24 15.38
N THR A 370 9.92 5.12 15.44
CA THR A 370 11.34 5.02 15.09
C THR A 370 11.49 4.00 13.99
N ASP A 371 12.05 4.40 12.85
CA ASP A 371 12.46 3.44 11.83
C ASP A 371 13.74 2.74 12.25
N VAL A 372 13.73 1.43 12.11
CA VAL A 372 14.82 0.56 12.51
C VAL A 372 15.24 -0.26 11.31
N LEU A 373 16.49 -0.09 10.90
CA LEU A 373 17.19 -1.04 10.06
C LEU A 373 17.87 -2.06 10.98
N ALA A 374 17.51 -3.33 10.85
CA ALA A 374 18.02 -4.40 11.68
C ALA A 374 18.64 -5.51 10.82
N GLU A 375 19.74 -6.08 11.32
CA GLU A 375 20.36 -7.30 10.81
C GLU A 375 19.85 -8.51 11.60
N PHE A 376 19.62 -9.61 10.89
CA PHE A 376 19.31 -10.92 11.45
C PHE A 376 20.23 -11.98 10.84
N GLU A 377 20.40 -13.10 11.56
CA GLU A 377 21.19 -14.25 11.10
C GLU A 377 20.25 -15.46 10.91
N ALA A 378 20.16 -15.95 9.67
CA ALA A 378 19.45 -17.17 9.32
C ALA A 378 20.36 -18.40 9.47
N GLU A 379 19.80 -19.48 10.00
CA GLU A 379 20.43 -20.80 10.00
C GLU A 379 19.81 -21.68 8.90
N SER A 380 20.67 -22.38 8.13
CA SER A 380 20.24 -23.40 7.17
C SER A 380 20.51 -24.83 7.66
N ASP A 381 19.51 -25.71 7.59
CA ASP A 381 19.67 -27.17 7.79
C ASP A 381 19.17 -27.97 6.58
N GLY A 382 20.00 -27.99 5.52
CA GLY A 382 19.61 -28.56 4.24
C GLY A 382 18.85 -27.53 3.44
N ASP A 383 17.59 -27.83 3.17
CA ASP A 383 16.68 -27.05 2.30
C ASP A 383 15.68 -26.23 3.17
N GLU A 384 15.91 -26.14 4.48
CA GLU A 384 15.09 -25.41 5.45
C GLU A 384 15.88 -24.21 6.00
N LEU A 385 15.28 -23.03 5.93
CA LEU A 385 15.79 -21.78 6.50
C LEU A 385 15.02 -21.43 7.77
N SER A 386 15.71 -20.99 8.81
CA SER A 386 15.08 -20.57 10.06
C SER A 386 15.81 -19.39 10.69
N VAL A 387 15.06 -18.50 11.35
CA VAL A 387 15.61 -17.32 12.03
C VAL A 387 15.20 -17.33 13.50
N ASP A 388 16.14 -16.99 14.38
CA ASP A 388 15.80 -16.63 15.77
C ASP A 388 15.48 -15.13 15.80
N PRO A 389 14.24 -14.69 16.09
CA PRO A 389 13.93 -13.26 16.15
C PRO A 389 14.73 -12.55 17.27
N ASP A 390 15.21 -13.28 18.29
CA ASP A 390 16.11 -12.73 19.31
C ASP A 390 17.55 -12.46 18.78
N SER A 391 17.87 -12.83 17.53
CA SER A 391 19.16 -12.55 16.88
C SER A 391 19.32 -11.11 16.39
N GLU A 392 18.24 -10.31 16.43
CA GLU A 392 18.20 -8.94 15.97
C GLU A 392 19.42 -8.11 16.45
N ARG A 393 20.14 -7.53 15.49
CA ARG A 393 21.12 -6.46 15.72
C ARG A 393 20.64 -5.19 15.01
N THR A 394 20.36 -4.15 15.78
CA THR A 394 20.04 -2.83 15.22
C THR A 394 21.27 -2.24 14.51
N VAL A 395 21.13 -1.96 13.22
CA VAL A 395 22.16 -1.35 12.38
C VAL A 395 22.00 0.16 12.37
N MET A 396 20.80 0.70 12.10
CA MET A 396 20.52 2.13 12.01
C MET A 396 19.16 2.45 12.64
N GLU A 397 19.04 3.58 13.35
CA GLU A 397 17.75 4.10 13.83
C GLU A 397 17.52 5.54 13.34
N ILE A 398 16.37 5.79 12.71
CA ILE A 398 15.94 7.12 12.26
C ILE A 398 14.63 7.47 12.97
N GLN A 399 14.56 8.66 13.57
CA GLN A 399 13.37 9.09 14.31
C GLN A 399 12.35 9.70 13.34
N GLN A 400 11.16 9.09 13.23
CA GLN A 400 10.13 9.49 12.28
C GLN A 400 9.10 10.43 12.91
N PRO A 401 9.04 11.71 12.48
CA PRO A 401 8.15 12.68 13.11
C PRO A 401 6.67 12.38 12.94
N GLN A 402 6.27 11.82 11.80
CA GLN A 402 4.89 11.42 11.47
C GLN A 402 4.81 9.93 11.15
N ASP A 403 3.58 9.48 10.91
CA ASP A 403 3.21 8.12 10.53
C ASP A 403 3.34 7.82 9.03
N ASN A 404 3.65 8.83 8.21
CA ASN A 404 3.74 8.73 6.76
C ASN A 404 5.06 9.29 6.21
N HIS A 405 5.29 9.04 4.93
CA HIS A 405 6.53 9.22 4.17
C HIS A 405 7.72 8.51 4.82
N ASN A 406 7.54 7.23 5.11
CA ASN A 406 8.59 6.44 5.76
C ASN A 406 9.66 6.00 4.73
N GLY A 407 9.32 5.89 3.44
CA GLY A 407 10.13 5.11 2.49
C GLY A 407 10.20 3.67 2.99
N GLY A 408 11.37 3.05 2.94
CA GLY A 408 11.56 1.75 3.60
C GLY A 408 12.41 0.75 2.86
N ARG A 409 12.61 0.98 1.55
CA ARG A 409 13.23 -0.02 0.69
C ARG A 409 14.70 -0.25 1.03
N LEU A 410 15.13 -1.50 0.83
CA LEU A 410 16.50 -1.96 1.02
C LEU A 410 16.98 -2.64 -0.27
N ALA A 411 18.23 -2.40 -0.64
CA ALA A 411 18.87 -3.09 -1.76
C ALA A 411 20.39 -3.08 -1.60
N PHE A 412 21.06 -4.17 -1.95
CA PHE A 412 22.51 -4.17 -2.12
C PHE A 412 22.88 -3.74 -3.53
N GLY A 413 23.78 -2.76 -3.64
CA GLY A 413 24.37 -2.43 -4.93
C GLY A 413 25.41 -3.48 -5.35
N PRO A 414 25.79 -3.52 -6.65
CA PRO A 414 26.88 -4.38 -7.13
C PRO A 414 28.25 -3.98 -6.56
N ASP A 415 28.33 -2.84 -5.87
CA ASP A 415 29.48 -2.38 -5.10
C ASP A 415 29.59 -3.05 -3.73
N GLY A 416 28.56 -3.78 -3.27
CA GLY A 416 28.52 -4.51 -2.01
C GLY A 416 28.03 -3.70 -0.82
N TYR A 417 27.56 -2.46 -1.03
CA TYR A 417 27.02 -1.62 0.04
C TYR A 417 25.49 -1.72 0.10
N LEU A 418 24.94 -1.49 1.29
CA LEU A 418 23.51 -1.48 1.51
C LEU A 418 22.96 -0.07 1.26
N TYR A 419 21.96 0.02 0.41
CA TYR A 419 21.21 1.24 0.11
C TYR A 419 19.87 1.20 0.84
N THR A 420 19.41 2.34 1.35
CA THR A 420 18.05 2.47 1.89
C THR A 420 17.41 3.81 1.55
N SER A 421 16.13 3.77 1.17
CA SER A 421 15.35 4.97 0.82
C SER A 421 14.56 5.50 2.02
N VAL A 422 14.74 6.75 2.40
CA VAL A 422 14.07 7.37 3.56
C VAL A 422 13.28 8.58 3.11
N GLY A 423 11.98 8.61 3.39
CA GLY A 423 11.14 9.77 3.08
C GLY A 423 11.40 10.97 3.98
N ASP A 424 10.77 12.09 3.67
CA ASP A 424 10.98 13.39 4.32
C ASP A 424 10.47 13.45 5.77
N GLY A 425 9.85 12.38 6.28
CA GLY A 425 9.33 12.29 7.65
C GLY A 425 7.92 12.86 7.83
N GLY A 426 7.25 13.18 6.72
CA GLY A 426 5.78 13.21 6.58
C GLY A 426 5.08 14.40 7.22
N ASN A 427 3.79 14.56 6.94
CA ASN A 427 2.94 15.76 7.11
C ASN A 427 2.79 16.57 5.81
N VAL A 428 1.61 17.15 5.66
CA VAL A 428 1.27 17.91 4.46
C VAL A 428 2.14 19.16 4.34
N HIS A 429 2.65 19.40 3.13
CA HIS A 429 3.52 20.51 2.74
C HIS A 429 4.91 20.50 3.40
N ASP A 430 5.38 19.37 3.93
CA ASP A 430 6.74 19.23 4.51
C ASP A 430 7.01 20.32 5.57
N ILE A 431 6.00 20.56 6.41
CA ILE A 431 6.04 21.49 7.55
C ILE A 431 5.57 20.80 8.82
N GLY A 432 6.07 21.20 9.98
CA GLY A 432 5.50 20.78 11.26
C GLY A 432 6.54 20.33 12.27
N VAL A 433 6.16 19.35 13.10
CA VAL A 433 7.08 18.77 14.08
C VAL A 433 8.11 17.93 13.33
N GLY A 434 9.38 18.04 13.71
CA GLY A 434 10.48 17.28 13.11
C GLY A 434 11.09 17.87 11.85
N HIS A 435 10.41 18.83 11.22
CA HIS A 435 10.91 19.52 10.02
C HIS A 435 11.89 20.62 10.41
N VAL A 436 13.00 20.70 9.68
CA VAL A 436 14.07 21.67 9.94
C VAL A 436 13.79 23.01 9.27
N GLU A 437 14.53 24.05 9.66
CA GLU A 437 14.54 25.35 8.97
C GLU A 437 15.66 25.33 7.91
N ASP A 438 15.36 25.70 6.68
CA ASP A 438 16.28 25.64 5.54
C ASP A 438 16.60 27.07 4.98
N TRP A 439 17.40 27.18 3.91
CA TRP A 439 17.84 28.43 3.27
C TRP A 439 16.92 29.02 2.18
N TYR A 440 15.85 28.34 1.78
CA TYR A 440 14.83 28.81 0.85
C TYR A 440 13.80 29.70 1.57
N ASP A 441 13.66 30.95 1.10
CA ASP A 441 12.73 31.92 1.70
C ASP A 441 11.24 31.57 1.42
N GLU A 442 10.95 30.84 0.33
CA GLU A 442 9.57 30.47 -0.08
C GLU A 442 9.11 29.16 0.56
N ASN A 443 10.03 28.20 0.67
CA ASN A 443 9.84 26.94 1.37
C ASN A 443 10.74 26.96 2.60
N GLU A 444 10.40 27.84 3.57
CA GLU A 444 11.17 27.97 4.82
C GLU A 444 11.07 26.65 5.61
N GLY A 445 11.95 25.69 5.32
CA GLY A 445 12.03 24.40 5.98
C GLY A 445 11.74 23.20 5.08
N GLY A 446 11.71 22.03 5.72
CA GLY A 446 11.61 20.74 5.04
C GLY A 446 12.84 19.88 5.26
N ASN A 447 12.70 18.56 5.22
CA ASN A 447 13.82 17.68 5.55
C ASN A 447 14.65 17.27 4.33
N ALA A 448 14.03 17.13 3.16
CA ALA A 448 14.67 16.58 1.97
C ALA A 448 15.83 17.41 1.41
N GLN A 449 15.85 18.72 1.67
CA GLN A 449 16.97 19.57 1.28
C GLN A 449 18.08 19.65 2.33
N ASP A 450 17.87 19.34 3.61
CA ASP A 450 18.89 19.52 4.66
C ASP A 450 19.57 18.20 5.03
N THR A 451 20.83 18.06 4.62
CA THR A 451 21.65 16.85 4.81
C THR A 451 22.43 16.83 6.14
N ARG A 452 22.13 17.72 7.09
CA ARG A 452 22.99 17.99 8.25
C ARG A 452 22.36 17.63 9.59
N GLU A 453 21.04 17.78 9.70
CA GLU A 453 20.33 17.66 10.98
C GLU A 453 19.68 16.29 11.16
N ASN A 454 19.35 15.58 10.07
CA ASN A 454 18.74 14.25 10.08
C ASN A 454 18.98 13.51 8.75
N LEU A 455 18.56 12.24 8.70
CA LEU A 455 18.65 11.35 7.53
C LEU A 455 17.32 11.23 6.76
N LEU A 456 16.44 12.24 6.79
CA LEU A 456 15.13 12.18 6.13
C LEU A 456 15.21 12.78 4.71
N GLY A 457 14.42 12.23 3.78
CA GLY A 457 14.29 12.70 2.39
C GLY A 457 15.51 12.39 1.51
N GLY A 458 16.06 11.18 1.64
CA GLY A 458 17.29 10.78 0.96
C GLY A 458 17.44 9.27 0.74
N ILE A 459 18.38 8.93 -0.14
CA ILE A 459 18.91 7.58 -0.30
C ILE A 459 20.24 7.53 0.44
N HIS A 460 20.39 6.58 1.36
CA HIS A 460 21.60 6.39 2.14
C HIS A 460 22.34 5.15 1.68
N ARG A 461 23.67 5.19 1.71
CA ARG A 461 24.56 4.08 1.33
C ARG A 461 25.54 3.81 2.45
N ILE A 462 25.49 2.61 3.03
CA ILE A 462 26.25 2.25 4.23
C ILE A 462 27.04 0.94 4.06
N ASP A 463 28.12 0.82 4.82
CA ASP A 463 28.95 -0.38 4.93
C ASP A 463 28.57 -1.19 6.16
N VAL A 464 27.78 -2.26 5.94
CA VAL A 464 27.36 -3.18 7.00
C VAL A 464 28.44 -4.22 7.36
N ASP A 465 29.46 -4.39 6.51
CA ASP A 465 30.61 -5.28 6.71
C ASP A 465 31.71 -4.65 7.56
N ALA A 466 31.69 -3.32 7.73
CA ALA A 466 32.56 -2.54 8.59
C ALA A 466 32.26 -2.80 10.08
N ASN A 467 32.36 -4.06 10.53
CA ASN A 467 32.25 -4.40 11.93
C ASN A 467 33.54 -4.00 12.66
N GLY A 468 33.38 -3.19 13.71
CA GLY A 468 34.41 -2.69 14.61
C GLY A 468 35.24 -3.77 15.31
N GLU A 469 36.13 -4.45 14.58
CA GLU A 469 37.15 -5.36 15.08
C GLU A 469 38.22 -4.60 15.89
N ASP A 470 37.86 -4.15 17.08
CA ASP A 470 38.79 -3.89 18.17
C ASP A 470 38.40 -4.71 19.42
N GLU A 471 38.12 -6.02 19.23
CA GLU A 471 38.13 -7.00 20.31
C GLU A 471 39.22 -8.07 20.11
N ASP A 472 40.31 -7.91 20.89
CA ASP A 472 41.11 -9.00 21.45
C ASP A 472 41.97 -9.88 20.50
N ALA A 473 42.87 -9.27 19.72
CA ALA A 473 44.13 -9.93 19.38
C ALA A 473 45.10 -9.90 20.58
N ASP A 474 44.98 -10.91 21.44
CA ASP A 474 45.94 -11.31 22.47
C ASP A 474 47.30 -11.63 21.81
N ASP A 475 48.05 -10.59 21.41
CA ASP A 475 49.38 -10.71 20.83
C ASP A 475 50.41 -10.87 21.96
N ASN A 476 50.28 -12.01 22.61
CA ASN A 476 51.29 -12.58 23.47
C ASN A 476 52.02 -13.70 22.71
N ASP A 477 52.79 -13.33 21.68
CA ASP A 477 53.99 -14.08 21.36
C ASP A 477 55.22 -13.17 21.29
N GLU A 478 56.25 -13.67 21.96
CA GLU A 478 57.54 -13.05 22.18
C GLU A 478 58.21 -12.75 20.83
N LEU A 479 58.95 -11.64 20.74
CA LEU A 479 60.38 -11.68 20.40
C LEU A 479 61.06 -10.31 20.61
N GLU A 480 61.96 -10.31 21.60
CA GLU A 480 63.03 -9.33 21.76
C GLU A 480 63.93 -9.29 20.50
N ASP A 481 64.28 -8.11 19.98
CA ASP A 481 65.68 -7.67 19.95
C ASP A 481 65.86 -6.20 19.55
N GLU A 482 66.91 -5.64 20.13
CA GLU A 482 67.21 -4.23 20.39
C GLU A 482 67.71 -3.37 19.19
N ASN A 483 67.55 -2.05 19.36
CA ASN A 483 68.39 -0.93 18.88
C ASN A 483 68.23 -0.45 17.43
N ASP A 484 67.53 0.68 17.25
CA ASP A 484 68.18 1.89 16.74
C ASP A 484 67.45 3.16 17.26
N VAL A 485 68.25 4.12 17.70
CA VAL A 485 67.85 5.48 18.10
C VAL A 485 68.59 6.42 17.15
N ASP A 486 67.95 7.55 16.82
CA ASP A 486 68.33 8.65 15.91
C ASP A 486 67.53 8.53 14.58
N ASP A 487 66.81 9.53 14.05
CA ASP A 487 66.66 10.96 14.32
C ASP A 487 65.50 11.44 13.40
N ASP A 488 64.64 12.33 13.91
CA ASP A 488 63.88 13.39 13.23
C ASP A 488 62.92 13.11 12.03
N ASP A 489 61.70 13.67 12.20
CA ASP A 489 60.72 14.09 11.18
C ASP A 489 59.89 12.99 10.46
N ASP A 490 58.87 12.45 11.14
CA ASP A 490 57.47 12.60 10.71
C ASP A 490 56.55 12.25 11.89
N ASN A 491 55.69 13.18 12.26
CA ASN A 491 54.54 12.97 13.13
C ASN A 491 53.42 12.83 12.08
N GLY A 492 53.09 11.63 11.62
CA GLY A 492 52.41 10.66 12.48
C GLY A 492 51.03 11.22 12.79
N ASP A 493 50.26 11.43 11.72
CA ASP A 493 48.79 11.54 11.62
C ASP A 493 48.50 10.84 10.28
N ASP A 494 48.80 9.55 10.20
CA ASP A 494 47.95 8.63 9.43
C ASP A 494 46.91 8.22 10.48
N ASP A 495 46.03 9.17 10.78
CA ASP A 495 44.72 8.93 11.38
C ASP A 495 43.88 8.67 10.14
N ASP A 496 43.83 7.40 9.75
CA ASP A 496 42.76 6.84 8.94
C ASP A 496 41.47 7.05 9.73
N GLY A 497 40.99 8.29 9.69
CA GLY A 497 39.74 8.71 10.30
C GLY A 497 38.60 8.13 9.49
N GLU A 498 38.31 6.86 9.71
CA GLU A 498 37.03 6.26 9.37
C GLU A 498 35.96 7.15 10.03
N ALA A 499 35.05 7.69 9.22
CA ALA A 499 33.92 8.45 9.75
C ALA A 499 33.06 7.50 10.60
N GLU A 500 32.92 7.80 11.89
CA GLU A 500 32.09 7.02 12.80
C GLU A 500 30.61 7.37 12.54
N ALA A 501 29.78 6.37 12.25
CA ALA A 501 28.35 6.55 12.02
C ALA A 501 27.64 7.18 13.23
N GLU A 502 26.79 8.20 13.00
CA GLU A 502 26.07 8.89 14.08
C GLU A 502 24.79 8.13 14.48
N PHE A 503 24.15 7.46 13.53
CA PHE A 503 22.82 6.86 13.68
C PHE A 503 22.84 5.35 13.94
N GLY A 504 24.01 4.72 14.09
CA GLY A 504 24.07 3.28 14.22
C GLY A 504 25.46 2.62 14.23
N GLU A 505 25.47 1.30 14.06
CA GLU A 505 26.68 0.46 14.06
C GLU A 505 26.95 -0.06 12.64
N TYR A 506 27.51 0.81 11.80
CA TYR A 506 27.95 0.54 10.41
C TYR A 506 29.10 1.49 10.03
N GLY A 507 29.75 1.23 8.90
CA GLY A 507 30.73 2.12 8.30
C GLY A 507 30.10 3.03 7.23
N ILE A 508 30.74 4.16 6.97
CA ILE A 508 30.37 5.05 5.87
C ILE A 508 31.37 4.83 4.74
N PRO A 509 30.94 4.47 3.52
CA PRO A 509 31.85 4.31 2.40
C PRO A 509 32.69 5.58 2.13
N ASP A 510 33.99 5.40 1.93
CA ASP A 510 34.97 6.48 1.66
C ASP A 510 34.68 7.28 0.37
N ASP A 511 33.83 6.75 -0.50
CA ASP A 511 33.40 7.37 -1.74
C ASP A 511 31.97 7.92 -1.69
N ASN A 512 31.32 7.97 -0.52
CA ASN A 512 30.06 8.70 -0.41
C ASN A 512 30.27 10.21 -0.66
N PRO A 513 29.34 10.92 -1.34
CA PRO A 513 29.48 12.31 -1.76
C PRO A 513 29.79 13.29 -0.64
N LEU A 514 29.24 13.04 0.55
CA LEU A 514 29.30 13.94 1.70
C LEU A 514 30.25 13.45 2.80
N VAL A 515 30.99 12.34 2.61
CA VAL A 515 31.85 11.73 3.65
C VAL A 515 32.96 12.67 4.15
N ASP A 516 33.48 13.53 3.27
CA ASP A 516 34.52 14.52 3.59
C ASP A 516 33.94 15.84 4.15
N SER A 517 32.60 15.99 4.22
CA SER A 517 31.97 17.20 4.75
C SER A 517 32.15 17.28 6.26
N GLU A 518 32.48 18.47 6.77
CA GLU A 518 32.49 18.74 8.22
C GLU A 518 31.09 19.19 8.72
N GLU A 519 30.14 19.41 7.80
CA GLU A 519 28.81 19.96 8.09
C GLU A 519 27.68 18.97 7.81
N ASP A 520 27.83 18.13 6.79
CA ASP A 520 26.80 17.19 6.32
C ASP A 520 27.03 15.77 6.85
N LEU A 521 25.97 14.97 6.86
CA LEU A 521 25.98 13.56 7.22
C LEU A 521 26.53 12.73 6.06
N GLY A 522 27.51 11.87 6.35
CA GLY A 522 28.24 11.10 5.34
C GLY A 522 27.46 9.93 4.75
N GLU A 523 26.35 9.55 5.38
CA GLU A 523 25.45 8.46 4.97
C GLU A 523 24.75 8.75 3.64
N TYR A 524 24.51 10.02 3.31
CA TYR A 524 23.79 10.42 2.10
C TYR A 524 24.53 10.02 0.83
N TRP A 525 23.82 9.26 -0.01
CA TRP A 525 24.19 8.99 -1.38
C TRP A 525 23.49 9.94 -2.36
N ALA A 526 22.21 10.22 -2.13
CA ALA A 526 21.40 11.19 -2.85
C ALA A 526 20.32 11.77 -1.91
N TRP A 527 19.76 12.94 -2.23
CA TRP A 527 18.79 13.64 -1.38
C TRP A 527 17.77 14.43 -2.22
N GLY A 528 16.80 15.05 -1.56
CA GLY A 528 15.76 15.84 -2.21
C GLY A 528 14.55 15.02 -2.63
N PHE A 529 14.23 13.95 -1.90
CA PHE A 529 13.04 13.12 -2.15
C PHE A 529 11.93 13.38 -1.14
N ARG A 530 10.68 13.22 -1.56
CA ARG A 530 9.51 13.38 -0.70
C ARG A 530 9.16 12.07 0.01
N ASN A 531 8.75 11.07 -0.76
CA ASN A 531 8.41 9.74 -0.32
C ASN A 531 8.93 8.71 -1.35
N PRO A 532 10.25 8.39 -1.30
CA PRO A 532 10.89 7.42 -2.18
C PRO A 532 10.56 5.99 -1.73
N TRP A 533 9.27 5.62 -1.80
CA TRP A 533 8.77 4.29 -1.42
C TRP A 533 9.37 3.21 -2.34
N GLY A 534 9.29 3.43 -3.65
CA GLY A 534 9.89 2.54 -4.64
C GLY A 534 11.37 2.88 -4.85
N MET A 535 12.25 1.91 -4.61
CA MET A 535 13.67 1.99 -4.99
C MET A 535 14.15 0.65 -5.51
N SER A 536 14.85 0.63 -6.64
CA SER A 536 15.50 -0.57 -7.15
C SER A 536 16.88 -0.24 -7.70
N ILE A 537 17.74 -1.26 -7.78
CA ILE A 537 19.08 -1.16 -8.34
C ILE A 537 19.20 -2.22 -9.43
N ASP A 538 19.49 -1.79 -10.65
CA ASP A 538 19.68 -2.73 -11.76
C ASP A 538 21.05 -3.42 -11.72
N ASP A 539 21.24 -4.41 -12.60
CA ASP A 539 22.47 -5.21 -12.67
C ASP A 539 23.73 -4.38 -13.05
N ASP A 540 23.55 -3.21 -13.64
CA ASP A 540 24.62 -2.26 -13.96
C ASP A 540 24.94 -1.31 -12.78
N GLY A 541 24.10 -1.33 -11.72
CA GLY A 541 24.21 -0.49 -10.54
C GLY A 541 23.47 0.85 -10.65
N GLN A 542 22.61 1.02 -11.66
CA GLN A 542 21.75 2.21 -11.75
C GLN A 542 20.65 2.11 -10.71
N VAL A 543 20.56 3.14 -9.86
CA VAL A 543 19.49 3.27 -8.87
C VAL A 543 18.30 3.95 -9.53
N PHE A 544 17.11 3.36 -9.43
CA PHE A 544 15.85 3.99 -9.81
C PHE A 544 15.02 4.28 -8.56
N VAL A 545 14.36 5.43 -8.55
CA VAL A 545 13.48 5.84 -7.44
C VAL A 545 12.15 6.33 -7.99
N SER A 546 11.07 5.78 -7.45
CA SER A 546 9.71 6.27 -7.61
C SER A 546 9.37 7.14 -6.40
N ASP A 547 9.09 8.41 -6.63
CA ASP A 547 8.84 9.40 -5.57
C ASP A 547 7.41 9.93 -5.67
N ALA A 548 6.62 9.67 -4.62
CA ALA A 548 5.21 10.03 -4.61
C ALA A 548 5.03 11.54 -4.40
N GLY A 549 4.26 12.17 -5.28
CA GLY A 549 3.97 13.60 -5.26
C GLY A 549 2.98 14.00 -4.18
N GLN A 550 2.71 15.30 -4.06
CA GLN A 550 1.74 15.82 -3.12
C GLN A 550 0.38 16.10 -3.77
N HIS A 551 0.37 16.74 -4.95
CA HIS A 551 -0.85 17.25 -5.59
C HIS A 551 -0.84 17.24 -7.12
N ALA A 552 0.33 17.33 -7.74
CA ALA A 552 0.45 17.64 -9.16
C ALA A 552 0.91 16.44 -9.96
N VAL A 553 2.03 15.81 -9.56
CA VAL A 553 2.70 14.80 -10.36
C VAL A 553 3.34 13.71 -9.52
N GLU A 554 3.30 12.50 -10.05
CA GLU A 554 4.17 11.40 -9.62
C GLU A 554 5.46 11.42 -10.46
N SER A 555 6.57 10.92 -9.91
CA SER A 555 7.90 11.05 -10.53
C SER A 555 8.75 9.78 -10.46
N ILE A 556 9.50 9.52 -11.52
CA ILE A 556 10.51 8.47 -11.62
C ILE A 556 11.88 9.12 -11.88
N TYR A 557 12.89 8.72 -11.12
CA TYR A 557 14.26 9.22 -11.24
C TYR A 557 15.24 8.09 -11.52
N ALA A 558 16.13 8.29 -12.50
CA ALA A 558 17.42 7.59 -12.55
C ALA A 558 18.39 8.34 -11.62
N VAL A 559 18.67 7.75 -10.48
CA VAL A 559 19.41 8.40 -9.40
C VAL A 559 20.92 8.31 -9.65
N GLU A 560 21.60 9.44 -9.53
CA GLU A 560 23.04 9.58 -9.67
C GLU A 560 23.68 9.88 -8.32
N GLU A 561 24.94 9.45 -8.17
CA GLU A 561 25.83 9.83 -7.08
C GLU A 561 25.77 11.32 -6.76
N GLY A 562 25.40 11.67 -5.52
CA GLY A 562 25.34 13.05 -5.05
C GLY A 562 24.31 13.90 -5.78
N GLY A 563 23.24 13.29 -6.31
CA GLY A 563 22.12 13.98 -6.93
C GLY A 563 21.15 14.58 -5.91
N ASN A 564 20.59 15.73 -6.26
CA ASN A 564 19.52 16.41 -5.53
C ASN A 564 18.24 16.45 -6.37
N TYR A 565 17.19 15.80 -5.86
CA TYR A 565 15.94 15.54 -6.56
C TYR A 565 14.81 16.52 -6.21
N SER A 566 15.24 17.70 -5.77
CA SER A 566 14.46 18.94 -5.81
C SER A 566 13.37 19.10 -4.76
N TRP A 567 12.86 18.06 -4.09
CA TRP A 567 11.87 18.24 -3.03
C TRP A 567 12.47 18.98 -1.82
N ASN A 568 11.85 19.99 -1.23
CA ASN A 568 10.50 20.53 -1.48
C ASN A 568 10.49 21.83 -2.31
N VAL A 569 11.53 22.10 -3.11
CA VAL A 569 11.58 23.25 -4.02
C VAL A 569 10.79 22.99 -5.29
N LYS A 570 10.83 21.75 -5.78
CA LYS A 570 10.03 21.26 -6.90
C LYS A 570 9.25 20.00 -6.50
N GLU A 571 8.12 19.79 -7.16
CA GLU A 571 7.34 18.56 -7.20
C GLU A 571 7.42 18.03 -8.64
N GLY A 572 8.23 16.98 -8.87
CA GLY A 572 8.71 16.64 -10.20
C GLY A 572 9.46 17.82 -10.83
N SER A 573 9.12 18.17 -12.08
CA SER A 573 9.67 19.37 -12.74
C SER A 573 8.96 20.68 -12.37
N PHE A 574 7.88 20.64 -11.58
CA PHE A 574 7.09 21.83 -11.24
C PHE A 574 7.61 22.53 -10.00
N CYS A 575 7.60 23.85 -10.01
CA CYS A 575 7.86 24.61 -8.79
C CYS A 575 6.85 24.27 -7.70
N PHE A 576 7.32 24.25 -6.46
CA PHE A 576 6.48 23.99 -5.29
C PHE A 576 6.51 25.17 -4.31
N SER A 577 5.38 25.41 -3.63
CA SER A 577 5.28 26.37 -2.54
C SER A 577 4.51 25.79 -1.36
N THR A 578 5.15 25.76 -0.19
CA THR A 578 4.48 25.40 1.07
C THR A 578 3.32 26.35 1.42
N ASP A 579 3.39 27.61 0.99
CA ASP A 579 2.40 28.66 1.25
C ASP A 579 1.24 28.65 0.25
N SER A 580 1.48 28.18 -0.99
CA SER A 580 0.49 28.16 -2.09
C SER A 580 0.67 26.92 -2.98
N PRO A 581 0.43 25.71 -2.44
CA PRO A 581 0.78 24.44 -3.09
C PRO A 581 -0.09 24.11 -4.32
N LEU A 582 -1.27 24.73 -4.44
CA LEU A 582 -2.15 24.59 -5.63
C LEU A 582 -2.02 25.73 -6.64
N GLU A 583 -1.25 26.77 -6.29
CA GLU A 583 -0.95 27.91 -7.16
C GLU A 583 0.56 28.22 -7.00
N PRO A 584 1.46 27.28 -7.37
CA PRO A 584 2.88 27.45 -7.16
C PRO A 584 3.44 28.64 -7.96
N PRO A 585 4.60 29.17 -7.58
CA PRO A 585 5.23 30.27 -8.32
C PRO A 585 5.64 29.84 -9.74
N GLU A 586 5.52 30.76 -10.71
CA GLU A 586 5.96 30.54 -12.10
C GLU A 586 7.47 30.20 -12.22
N ASP A 587 8.29 30.67 -11.27
CA ASP A 587 9.73 30.47 -11.26
C ASP A 587 10.19 30.01 -9.86
N CYS A 588 11.04 29.01 -9.81
CA CYS A 588 11.76 28.52 -8.62
C CYS A 588 13.24 28.36 -8.95
N PRO A 589 14.12 28.16 -7.94
CA PRO A 589 15.53 27.87 -8.19
C PRO A 589 15.71 26.55 -8.96
N ASP A 590 16.71 26.51 -9.84
CA ASP A 590 17.21 25.28 -10.48
C ASP A 590 18.54 24.79 -9.87
N GLU A 591 19.08 25.56 -8.93
CA GLU A 591 20.30 25.23 -8.21
C GLU A 591 20.16 25.59 -6.72
N VAL A 592 20.93 24.92 -5.88
CA VAL A 592 21.00 25.14 -4.44
C VAL A 592 21.63 26.50 -4.12
N GLY A 593 20.93 27.29 -3.30
CA GLY A 593 21.29 28.68 -2.99
C GLY A 593 22.44 28.87 -1.99
N GLU A 594 22.85 30.13 -1.80
CA GLU A 594 23.85 30.54 -0.79
C GLU A 594 23.34 30.24 0.64
N GLY A 595 23.61 29.05 1.20
CA GLY A 595 23.16 28.66 2.54
C GLY A 595 23.28 27.17 2.90
N ALA A 596 23.35 26.31 1.90
CA ALA A 596 23.46 24.86 2.04
C ALA A 596 24.83 24.36 2.56
N GLY A 597 25.84 25.23 2.60
CA GLY A 597 27.22 24.84 2.92
C GLY A 597 28.12 24.87 1.68
N GLU A 598 29.44 24.85 1.88
CA GLU A 598 30.40 24.95 0.77
C GLU A 598 30.36 23.70 -0.15
N ALA A 599 29.90 22.55 0.35
CA ALA A 599 29.82 21.31 -0.40
C ALA A 599 28.67 21.31 -1.43
N ARG A 600 27.56 21.99 -1.10
CA ARG A 600 26.29 21.91 -1.85
C ARG A 600 25.89 23.20 -2.57
N GLU A 601 26.54 24.34 -2.30
CA GLU A 601 26.24 25.61 -2.99
C GLU A 601 26.44 25.48 -4.51
N GLY A 602 25.39 25.73 -5.29
CA GLY A 602 25.40 25.63 -6.76
C GLY A 602 25.21 24.21 -7.31
N GLU A 603 24.83 23.25 -6.47
CA GLU A 603 24.33 21.95 -6.90
C GLU A 603 23.05 22.09 -7.74
N PRO A 604 22.89 21.39 -8.87
CA PRO A 604 21.66 21.40 -9.65
C PRO A 604 20.52 20.66 -8.94
N LEU A 605 19.31 21.21 -9.06
CA LEU A 605 18.05 20.55 -8.71
C LEU A 605 17.55 19.78 -9.91
N ARG A 606 17.57 18.45 -9.82
CA ARG A 606 17.38 17.52 -10.93
C ARG A 606 15.89 17.22 -11.14
N ASP A 607 15.51 17.18 -12.40
CA ASP A 607 14.17 16.83 -12.85
C ASP A 607 14.06 15.30 -13.09
N PRO A 608 12.85 14.73 -13.04
CA PRO A 608 12.63 13.30 -13.26
C PRO A 608 12.86 12.86 -14.71
N ILE A 609 13.21 11.59 -14.88
CA ILE A 609 13.31 10.96 -16.21
C ILE A 609 11.93 10.66 -16.78
N ALA A 610 10.93 10.44 -15.92
CA ALA A 610 9.52 10.33 -16.29
C ALA A 610 8.64 10.92 -15.18
N GLU A 611 7.56 11.60 -15.57
CA GLU A 611 6.58 12.18 -14.65
C GLU A 611 5.18 12.12 -15.29
N TYR A 612 4.15 11.95 -14.47
CA TYR A 612 2.76 11.94 -14.93
C TYR A 612 1.85 12.64 -13.94
N GLN A 613 0.80 13.29 -14.45
CA GLN A 613 -0.14 14.05 -13.64
C GLN A 613 -1.16 13.15 -12.95
N HIS A 614 -1.55 13.54 -11.74
CA HIS A 614 -2.73 12.99 -11.07
C HIS A 614 -3.98 13.21 -11.92
N THR A 615 -4.87 12.21 -11.96
CA THR A 615 -6.16 12.30 -12.67
C THR A 615 -7.05 13.43 -12.14
N ARG A 616 -6.85 13.88 -10.90
CA ARG A 616 -7.46 15.08 -10.30
C ARG A 616 -6.51 15.82 -9.37
N ILE A 617 -6.25 17.10 -9.65
CA ILE A 617 -5.59 18.01 -8.69
C ILE A 617 -6.60 18.40 -7.60
N SER A 618 -6.44 17.90 -6.37
CA SER A 618 -7.39 18.19 -5.28
C SER A 618 -6.74 18.23 -3.89
N GLU A 619 -7.30 19.02 -2.96
CA GLU A 619 -6.90 19.00 -1.53
C GLU A 619 -7.36 17.72 -0.79
N ALA A 620 -8.13 16.84 -1.43
CA ALA A 620 -8.62 15.59 -0.87
C ALA A 620 -7.77 14.40 -1.37
N PHE A 621 -7.01 13.79 -0.46
CA PHE A 621 -6.12 12.64 -0.66
C PHE A 621 -6.79 11.34 -1.19
N ILE A 622 -8.09 11.36 -1.46
CA ILE A 622 -8.90 10.14 -1.65
C ILE A 622 -8.98 9.72 -3.13
N ASP A 623 -8.60 10.62 -4.05
CA ASP A 623 -8.76 10.46 -5.51
C ASP A 623 -7.41 10.57 -6.28
N SER A 624 -6.25 10.33 -5.64
CA SER A 624 -4.93 10.52 -6.27
C SER A 624 -4.24 9.22 -6.67
N SER A 625 -3.69 9.19 -7.89
CA SER A 625 -2.72 8.20 -8.36
C SER A 625 -1.44 8.27 -7.52
N VAL A 626 -0.87 7.11 -7.16
CA VAL A 626 0.35 7.02 -6.36
C VAL A 626 1.29 6.00 -7.00
N VAL A 627 2.50 6.42 -7.36
CA VAL A 627 3.53 5.52 -7.87
C VAL A 627 4.08 4.65 -6.74
N VAL A 628 4.21 3.34 -6.97
CA VAL A 628 4.59 2.38 -5.90
C VAL A 628 5.92 1.66 -6.13
N GLY A 629 6.64 1.98 -7.20
CA GLY A 629 7.96 1.38 -7.48
C GLY A 629 7.94 0.37 -8.61
N GLY A 630 9.14 -0.06 -9.00
CA GLY A 630 9.35 -0.96 -10.11
C GLY A 630 10.80 -1.32 -10.33
N HIS A 631 11.05 -2.13 -11.36
CA HIS A 631 12.37 -2.62 -11.74
C HIS A 631 12.60 -2.47 -13.23
N ARG A 632 13.88 -2.36 -13.59
CA ARG A 632 14.29 -2.53 -14.98
C ARG A 632 14.15 -4.00 -15.37
N TYR A 633 13.41 -4.28 -16.43
CA TYR A 633 13.20 -5.63 -16.91
C TYR A 633 14.52 -6.23 -17.42
N ALA A 634 14.87 -7.39 -16.87
CA ALA A 634 16.10 -8.12 -17.22
C ALA A 634 15.83 -9.58 -17.63
N GLY A 635 14.56 -9.97 -17.65
CA GLY A 635 14.11 -11.30 -18.03
C GLY A 635 14.29 -11.59 -19.53
N GLU A 636 14.10 -12.85 -19.89
CA GLU A 636 14.18 -13.32 -21.28
C GLU A 636 12.79 -13.67 -21.85
N ALA A 637 11.76 -13.78 -21.02
CA ALA A 637 10.42 -14.23 -21.43
C ALA A 637 9.68 -13.22 -22.31
N ILE A 638 9.83 -11.92 -22.04
CA ILE A 638 9.13 -10.82 -22.72
C ILE A 638 10.14 -9.85 -23.35
N PRO A 639 10.73 -10.18 -24.51
CA PRO A 639 11.75 -9.36 -25.17
C PRO A 639 11.31 -7.93 -25.49
N GLU A 640 10.01 -7.69 -25.58
CA GLU A 640 9.42 -6.38 -25.85
C GLU A 640 9.61 -5.40 -24.68
N LEU A 641 9.81 -5.92 -23.46
CA LEU A 641 10.14 -5.11 -22.27
C LEU A 641 11.65 -4.97 -22.05
N GLU A 642 12.51 -5.50 -22.93
CA GLU A 642 13.97 -5.42 -22.78
C GLU A 642 14.42 -3.99 -22.50
N ASP A 643 15.15 -3.81 -21.39
CA ASP A 643 15.67 -2.53 -20.88
C ASP A 643 14.62 -1.50 -20.40
N ALA A 644 13.31 -1.78 -20.49
CA ALA A 644 12.28 -0.89 -19.97
C ALA A 644 12.28 -0.87 -18.42
N PHE A 645 12.02 0.28 -17.83
CA PHE A 645 11.74 0.37 -16.39
C PHE A 645 10.24 0.22 -16.17
N VAL A 646 9.82 -0.93 -15.63
CA VAL A 646 8.41 -1.28 -15.44
C VAL A 646 8.04 -1.06 -13.98
N PHE A 647 7.00 -0.28 -13.73
CA PHE A 647 6.59 0.15 -12.40
C PHE A 647 5.07 0.15 -12.24
N GLY A 648 4.61 0.11 -10.99
CA GLY A 648 3.20 0.15 -10.64
C GLY A 648 2.71 1.55 -10.27
N ASN A 649 1.45 1.82 -10.61
CA ASN A 649 0.63 2.86 -10.00
C ASN A 649 -0.46 2.19 -9.16
N TRP A 650 -0.61 2.61 -7.90
CA TRP A 650 -1.43 1.93 -6.90
C TRP A 650 -2.91 1.78 -7.30
N SER A 651 -3.50 2.89 -7.73
CA SER A 651 -4.84 2.94 -8.34
C SER A 651 -4.98 4.27 -9.08
N SER A 652 -5.57 4.24 -10.27
CA SER A 652 -5.90 5.45 -11.05
C SER A 652 -7.03 6.28 -10.39
N GLN A 653 -7.82 5.65 -9.51
CA GLN A 653 -9.00 6.22 -8.84
C GLN A 653 -8.87 6.30 -7.32
N GLY A 654 -7.67 6.06 -6.78
CA GLY A 654 -7.39 6.06 -5.35
C GLY A 654 -8.18 4.96 -4.62
N VAL A 655 -8.63 5.23 -3.39
CA VAL A 655 -9.36 4.23 -2.57
C VAL A 655 -10.74 3.84 -3.14
N ALA A 656 -11.19 4.50 -4.22
CA ALA A 656 -12.55 4.31 -4.72
C ALA A 656 -12.71 2.99 -5.50
N GLU A 657 -11.71 2.63 -6.30
CA GLU A 657 -11.74 1.46 -7.17
C GLU A 657 -10.34 0.82 -7.19
N ALA A 658 -10.30 -0.51 -7.19
CA ALA A 658 -9.09 -1.32 -7.29
C ALA A 658 -8.64 -1.33 -8.77
N ASP A 659 -8.10 -0.20 -9.23
CA ASP A 659 -7.81 0.05 -10.65
C ASP A 659 -6.33 0.42 -10.82
N GLY A 660 -5.45 -0.48 -10.36
CA GLY A 660 -4.01 -0.33 -10.45
C GLY A 660 -3.49 -0.50 -11.88
N GLU A 661 -2.43 0.24 -12.21
CA GLU A 661 -1.85 0.27 -13.56
C GLU A 661 -0.40 -0.20 -13.50
N ILE A 662 0.06 -0.93 -14.52
CA ILE A 662 1.47 -1.29 -14.72
C ILE A 662 1.98 -0.54 -15.94
N ILE A 663 3.08 0.20 -15.75
CA ILE A 663 3.56 1.17 -16.72
C ILE A 663 5.03 0.89 -17.03
N ALA A 664 5.38 0.84 -18.31
CA ALA A 664 6.74 0.80 -18.80
C ALA A 664 7.23 2.20 -19.16
N ALA A 665 8.33 2.65 -18.54
CA ALA A 665 9.10 3.80 -18.98
C ALA A 665 10.22 3.32 -19.93
N ILE A 666 10.22 3.86 -21.14
CA ILE A 666 11.10 3.44 -22.23
C ILE A 666 12.02 4.61 -22.61
N ASP A 667 13.33 4.36 -22.59
CA ASP A 667 14.32 5.34 -23.02
C ASP A 667 14.19 5.62 -24.55
N PRO A 668 13.90 6.86 -24.97
CA PRO A 668 13.81 7.20 -26.39
C PRO A 668 15.13 6.94 -27.16
N ALA A 669 16.28 6.94 -26.47
CA ALA A 669 17.58 6.63 -27.07
C ALA A 669 17.71 5.15 -27.48
N THR A 670 16.98 4.24 -26.84
CA THR A 670 16.98 2.80 -27.15
C THR A 670 15.83 2.41 -28.09
N ASN A 671 14.73 3.18 -28.15
CA ASN A 671 13.53 2.91 -28.96
C ASN A 671 13.74 3.01 -30.51
N GLY A 672 14.95 3.31 -30.99
CA GLY A 672 15.30 3.19 -32.42
C GLY A 672 14.62 4.20 -33.37
N ASP A 673 13.74 5.06 -32.86
CA ASP A 673 13.09 6.19 -33.55
C ASP A 673 13.84 7.51 -33.37
N ALA A 674 15.15 7.45 -33.08
CA ALA A 674 16.06 8.56 -33.35
C ALA A 674 16.09 8.81 -34.87
N ASP A 675 15.18 9.68 -35.32
CA ASP A 675 14.99 10.20 -36.68
C ASP A 675 16.28 10.15 -37.52
N ASP A 676 16.32 9.19 -38.46
CA ASP A 676 17.36 9.01 -39.49
C ASP A 676 17.26 10.12 -40.58
N ASP A 677 16.92 11.36 -40.20
CA ASP A 677 16.83 12.52 -41.09
C ASP A 677 17.49 13.82 -40.61
N ASP A 678 18.16 13.86 -39.46
CA ASP A 678 19.18 14.89 -39.24
C ASP A 678 20.53 14.48 -39.86
N GLU A 679 20.70 14.87 -41.12
CA GLU A 679 22.04 15.06 -41.69
C GLU A 679 22.82 15.96 -40.73
N LEU A 680 23.66 15.35 -39.88
CA LEU A 680 24.71 16.00 -39.11
C LEU A 680 25.47 17.00 -40.00
N ASP A 681 25.07 18.27 -39.94
CA ASP A 681 25.86 19.37 -40.46
C ASP A 681 27.08 19.46 -39.53
N GLU A 682 28.15 18.76 -39.92
CA GLU A 682 29.50 18.84 -39.33
C GLU A 682 30.07 20.28 -39.50
N ASP A 683 29.47 21.31 -38.89
CA ASP A 683 30.03 22.67 -38.92
C ASP A 683 29.55 23.60 -37.78
N ASP A 684 28.90 23.13 -36.70
CA ASP A 684 28.81 23.90 -35.45
C ASP A 684 29.72 23.31 -34.36
N ASN A 685 30.90 23.92 -34.28
CA ASN A 685 31.83 23.88 -33.16
C ASN A 685 31.80 25.27 -32.50
N ASP A 686 30.61 25.79 -32.22
CA ASP A 686 30.48 26.88 -31.25
C ASP A 686 30.37 26.21 -29.88
N VAL A 687 31.49 26.27 -29.18
CA VAL A 687 31.59 26.01 -27.75
C VAL A 687 30.90 27.20 -27.09
N ASP A 688 29.68 27.00 -26.61
CA ASP A 688 29.09 27.93 -25.67
C ASP A 688 29.75 27.72 -24.29
N ASP A 689 29.98 28.86 -23.64
CA ASP A 689 30.78 29.09 -22.42
C ASP A 689 29.81 29.67 -21.38
N ASP A 690 28.78 28.89 -21.08
CA ASP A 690 27.86 28.98 -19.96
C ASP A 690 27.69 27.56 -19.43
N GLY A 691 27.99 27.37 -18.15
CA GLY A 691 27.80 26.08 -17.49
C GLY A 691 26.33 25.87 -17.21
N GLU A 692 25.52 25.62 -18.25
CA GLU A 692 24.23 24.96 -18.09
C GLU A 692 24.52 23.48 -17.84
N THR A 693 24.10 23.01 -16.66
CA THR A 693 24.02 21.60 -16.29
C THR A 693 22.83 20.99 -17.02
N ASP A 694 22.99 19.76 -17.52
CA ASP A 694 21.99 19.01 -18.27
C ASP A 694 20.72 18.82 -17.42
N LEU A 695 19.77 19.75 -17.55
CA LEU A 695 18.36 19.51 -17.25
C LEU A 695 17.87 18.61 -18.39
N VAL A 696 17.23 17.49 -18.06
CA VAL A 696 16.58 16.65 -19.08
C VAL A 696 15.57 17.55 -19.79
N GLU A 697 15.83 17.94 -21.04
CA GLU A 697 14.85 18.71 -21.80
C GLU A 697 13.58 17.86 -21.91
N VAL A 698 12.39 18.47 -21.95
CA VAL A 698 11.11 17.73 -22.05
C VAL A 698 11.11 16.70 -23.19
N ASP A 699 11.91 16.94 -24.23
CA ASP A 699 12.11 16.06 -25.40
C ASP A 699 13.06 14.85 -25.14
N GLU A 700 13.69 14.75 -23.96
CA GLU A 700 14.60 13.66 -23.53
C GLU A 700 13.98 12.77 -22.42
N ARG A 701 12.75 13.04 -22.00
CA ARG A 701 12.04 12.19 -21.03
C ARG A 701 11.70 10.83 -21.61
N TRP A 702 11.65 9.84 -20.73
CA TRP A 702 11.27 8.49 -21.10
C TRP A 702 9.80 8.45 -21.49
N GLU A 703 9.51 7.71 -22.56
CA GLU A 703 8.15 7.50 -23.03
C GLU A 703 7.46 6.54 -22.06
N LEU A 704 6.26 6.91 -21.61
CA LEU A 704 5.45 6.06 -20.74
C LEU A 704 4.44 5.28 -21.58
N GLU A 705 4.39 3.97 -21.38
CA GLU A 705 3.47 3.04 -22.02
C GLU A 705 2.81 2.16 -20.96
N GLU A 706 1.49 2.23 -20.86
CA GLU A 706 0.72 1.34 -19.99
C GLU A 706 0.63 -0.05 -20.60
N LEU A 707 0.99 -1.07 -19.81
CA LEU A 707 0.93 -2.45 -20.25
C LEU A 707 -0.52 -2.92 -20.31
N GLN A 708 -0.83 -3.68 -21.35
CA GLN A 708 -2.18 -4.16 -21.61
C GLN A 708 -2.24 -5.66 -21.31
N PHE A 709 -3.27 -6.11 -20.61
CA PHE A 709 -3.37 -7.52 -20.19
C PHE A 709 -4.33 -8.33 -21.08
N GLU A 710 -3.86 -9.44 -21.66
CA GLU A 710 -4.74 -10.36 -22.39
C GLU A 710 -5.71 -11.02 -21.40
N GLY A 711 -7.02 -10.82 -21.59
CA GLY A 711 -8.07 -11.38 -20.72
C GLY A 711 -8.75 -10.38 -19.78
N ALA A 712 -8.14 -9.23 -19.53
CA ALA A 712 -8.75 -8.15 -18.75
C ALA A 712 -9.86 -7.44 -19.56
N ASP A 713 -11.04 -7.26 -18.96
CA ASP A 713 -12.20 -6.65 -19.63
C ASP A 713 -12.07 -5.11 -19.81
N ASP A 714 -11.10 -4.47 -19.13
CA ASP A 714 -10.93 -3.01 -19.07
C ASP A 714 -9.48 -2.51 -19.09
N GLU A 715 -8.51 -3.35 -19.46
CA GLU A 715 -7.06 -3.02 -19.48
C GLU A 715 -6.42 -2.91 -18.07
N SER A 716 -7.21 -2.97 -16.99
CA SER A 716 -6.79 -2.96 -15.59
C SER A 716 -6.54 -4.36 -15.04
N ILE A 717 -5.66 -4.47 -14.03
CA ILE A 717 -5.53 -5.70 -13.22
C ILE A 717 -6.71 -5.85 -12.24
N ASN A 718 -7.59 -4.85 -12.08
CA ASN A 718 -8.70 -4.88 -11.14
C ASN A 718 -8.26 -5.18 -9.70
N ARG A 719 -7.08 -4.65 -9.32
CA ARG A 719 -6.44 -4.76 -8.00
C ARG A 719 -5.76 -3.46 -7.62
N TYR A 720 -5.52 -3.28 -6.34
CA TYR A 720 -4.56 -2.29 -5.85
C TYR A 720 -3.14 -2.81 -6.03
N VAL A 721 -2.26 -2.04 -6.67
CA VAL A 721 -0.87 -2.45 -6.89
C VAL A 721 0.02 -1.88 -5.79
N TYR A 722 0.75 -2.73 -5.07
CA TYR A 722 1.63 -2.35 -3.97
C TYR A 722 3.11 -2.27 -4.37
N GLY A 723 3.47 -2.93 -5.47
CA GLY A 723 4.83 -2.90 -6.02
C GLY A 723 4.93 -3.76 -7.27
N VAL A 724 5.93 -3.45 -8.09
CA VAL A 724 6.43 -4.34 -9.13
C VAL A 724 7.81 -4.78 -8.70
N GLU A 725 8.03 -6.08 -8.66
CA GLU A 725 9.18 -6.76 -8.07
C GLU A 725 9.84 -7.71 -9.07
N ARG A 726 11.04 -8.20 -8.75
CA ARG A 726 11.87 -8.99 -9.69
C ARG A 726 12.40 -10.26 -9.02
N ASP A 727 12.43 -11.37 -9.76
CA ASP A 727 13.09 -12.62 -9.35
C ASP A 727 14.59 -12.70 -9.77
N GLU A 728 15.22 -13.84 -9.52
CA GLU A 728 16.63 -14.08 -9.89
C GLU A 728 16.88 -14.14 -11.39
N GLU A 729 15.87 -14.51 -12.17
CA GLU A 729 15.93 -14.62 -13.62
C GLU A 729 15.70 -13.28 -14.31
N GLY A 730 15.19 -12.28 -13.58
CA GLY A 730 14.87 -10.96 -14.09
C GLY A 730 13.44 -10.80 -14.58
N GLU A 731 12.60 -11.80 -14.33
CA GLU A 731 11.17 -11.72 -14.58
C GLU A 731 10.48 -10.92 -13.49
N LEU A 732 9.36 -10.29 -13.85
CA LEU A 732 8.67 -9.34 -12.98
C LEU A 732 7.42 -9.92 -12.35
N TYR A 733 7.17 -9.50 -11.12
CA TYR A 733 6.03 -9.88 -10.31
C TYR A 733 5.29 -8.62 -9.85
N VAL A 734 3.99 -8.71 -9.72
CA VAL A 734 3.12 -7.64 -9.21
C VAL A 734 2.64 -8.06 -7.84
N LEU A 735 2.94 -7.24 -6.83
CA LEU A 735 2.33 -7.35 -5.51
C LEU A 735 1.00 -6.62 -5.56
N ALA A 736 -0.09 -7.35 -5.34
CA ALA A 736 -1.44 -6.86 -5.54
C ALA A 736 -2.31 -7.11 -4.30
N ASN A 737 -3.41 -6.36 -4.20
CA ASN A 737 -4.39 -6.53 -3.14
C ASN A 737 -5.81 -6.30 -3.68
N THR A 738 -6.77 -7.08 -3.18
CA THR A 738 -8.20 -6.92 -3.48
C THR A 738 -8.87 -5.78 -2.70
N ASP A 739 -8.37 -5.44 -1.50
CA ASP A 739 -8.82 -4.29 -0.70
C ASP A 739 -7.72 -3.20 -0.70
N PHE A 740 -8.14 -1.93 -0.65
CA PHE A 740 -7.22 -0.80 -0.52
C PHE A 740 -6.50 -0.79 0.83
N ARG A 741 -6.99 -1.59 1.79
CA ARG A 741 -6.46 -1.74 3.13
C ARG A 741 -5.80 -3.10 3.26
N PRO A 742 -4.53 -3.13 3.71
CA PRO A 742 -3.86 -4.33 4.15
C PRO A 742 -4.58 -4.96 5.35
N GLN A 743 -5.57 -5.83 5.12
CA GLN A 743 -6.29 -6.55 6.16
C GLN A 743 -6.43 -8.02 5.77
N GLU A 744 -6.36 -8.91 6.76
CA GLU A 744 -6.60 -10.34 6.58
C GLU A 744 -5.73 -10.94 5.45
N GLU A 745 -6.28 -11.83 4.64
CA GLU A 745 -5.61 -12.57 3.56
C GLU A 745 -6.01 -12.02 2.19
N THR A 746 -5.84 -10.71 1.99
CA THR A 746 -6.28 -10.00 0.77
C THR A 746 -5.18 -9.85 -0.29
N GLY A 747 -3.96 -10.27 0.03
CA GLY A 747 -2.80 -10.14 -0.83
C GLY A 747 -2.72 -11.22 -1.90
N GLU A 748 -2.23 -10.81 -3.06
CA GLU A 748 -1.99 -11.67 -4.24
C GLU A 748 -0.64 -11.31 -4.89
N ILE A 749 -0.04 -12.28 -5.57
CA ILE A 749 1.19 -12.10 -6.36
C ILE A 749 0.96 -12.64 -7.76
N TYR A 750 1.16 -11.79 -8.75
CA TYR A 750 1.08 -12.17 -10.16
C TYR A 750 2.45 -12.13 -10.81
N LYS A 751 2.79 -13.11 -11.65
CA LYS A 751 3.94 -13.01 -12.56
C LYS A 751 3.49 -12.35 -13.86
N ILE A 752 4.26 -11.38 -14.36
CA ILE A 752 4.07 -10.83 -15.70
C ILE A 752 4.67 -11.83 -16.70
N VAL A 753 3.85 -12.35 -17.60
CA VAL A 753 4.20 -13.41 -18.55
C VAL A 753 3.90 -12.96 -19.99
N PRO A 754 4.37 -13.67 -21.04
CA PRO A 754 3.95 -13.40 -22.40
C PRO A 754 2.42 -13.46 -22.54
N ALA A 755 1.84 -12.62 -23.40
CA ALA A 755 0.37 -12.50 -23.56
C ALA A 755 -0.35 -13.85 -23.72
N ASP A 756 0.19 -14.75 -24.56
CA ASP A 756 -0.44 -16.04 -24.83
C ASP A 756 -0.27 -17.09 -23.71
N GLU A 757 0.42 -16.74 -22.64
CA GLU A 757 0.63 -17.53 -21.42
C GLU A 757 -0.14 -16.96 -20.21
N GLY A 758 -0.77 -15.78 -20.35
CA GLY A 758 -1.59 -15.17 -19.31
C GLY A 758 -2.92 -15.90 -19.07
N GLU A 759 -3.42 -15.73 -17.86
CA GLU A 759 -4.73 -16.21 -17.41
C GLU A 759 -5.69 -15.03 -17.19
N ASP A 760 -6.99 -15.30 -17.22
CA ASP A 760 -8.00 -14.28 -16.92
C ASP A 760 -7.85 -13.88 -15.43
N VAL A 761 -7.67 -12.59 -15.15
CA VAL A 761 -7.61 -12.11 -13.77
C VAL A 761 -9.02 -12.16 -13.17
N PRO A 762 -9.23 -12.83 -12.02
CA PRO A 762 -10.54 -12.87 -11.37
C PRO A 762 -10.97 -11.45 -11.00
N GLU A 763 -12.22 -11.10 -11.25
CA GLU A 763 -12.77 -9.84 -10.75
C GLU A 763 -12.75 -9.88 -9.21
N PRO A 764 -12.36 -8.79 -8.53
CA PRO A 764 -12.49 -8.74 -7.09
C PRO A 764 -13.98 -8.89 -6.75
N GLU A 765 -14.31 -9.68 -5.73
CA GLU A 765 -15.71 -9.79 -5.30
C GLU A 765 -16.27 -8.40 -5.01
N ASP A 766 -17.28 -7.94 -5.77
CA ASP A 766 -17.91 -6.65 -5.53
C ASP A 766 -18.78 -6.77 -4.27
N PRO A 767 -18.45 -6.09 -3.14
CA PRO A 767 -19.30 -6.13 -1.95
C PRO A 767 -20.67 -5.44 -2.16
N PHE A 768 -20.95 -4.89 -3.35
CA PHE A 768 -22.15 -4.12 -3.69
C PHE A 768 -22.88 -4.57 -4.97
N VAL A 769 -22.50 -5.65 -5.66
CA VAL A 769 -23.33 -6.20 -6.75
C VAL A 769 -24.52 -6.97 -6.18
N VAL A 770 -25.66 -6.29 -6.10
CA VAL A 770 -26.97 -6.95 -6.05
C VAL A 770 -27.29 -7.40 -7.48
N ASP A 771 -27.17 -8.70 -7.74
CA ASP A 771 -27.42 -9.32 -9.03
C ASP A 771 -28.82 -8.93 -9.58
N GLU A 772 -28.87 -8.20 -10.70
CA GLU A 772 -30.12 -7.78 -11.35
C GLU A 772 -30.79 -8.92 -12.14
N GLU A 773 -30.28 -10.17 -12.14
CA GLU A 773 -30.82 -11.27 -12.93
C GLU A 773 -31.92 -12.13 -12.26
N GLU A 774 -32.27 -11.93 -10.98
CA GLU A 774 -33.39 -12.64 -10.31
C GLU A 774 -34.77 -11.91 -10.45
N MET A 775 -35.03 -11.25 -11.58
CA MET A 775 -36.37 -10.75 -11.95
C MET A 775 -36.93 -11.38 -13.23
N ASP A 776 -37.02 -12.71 -13.29
CA ASP A 776 -37.89 -13.39 -14.24
C ASP A 776 -38.72 -14.52 -13.59
N GLY A 777 -39.71 -14.15 -12.76
CA GLY A 777 -40.50 -15.13 -12.00
C GLY A 777 -41.90 -14.69 -11.53
N GLU A 778 -42.90 -14.86 -12.41
CA GLU A 778 -44.34 -15.02 -12.13
C GLU A 778 -45.20 -13.78 -11.75
N GLU A 779 -45.92 -13.26 -12.76
CA GLU A 779 -47.12 -12.42 -12.58
C GLU A 779 -48.22 -13.15 -11.77
N PRO A 780 -48.79 -12.55 -10.70
CA PRO A 780 -49.96 -13.13 -10.05
C PRO A 780 -51.24 -12.81 -10.81
N GLU A 781 -51.95 -13.86 -11.22
CA GLU A 781 -53.26 -13.81 -11.87
C GLU A 781 -54.29 -13.02 -11.05
N ALA A 782 -54.75 -11.89 -11.60
CA ALA A 782 -55.96 -11.20 -11.14
C ALA A 782 -57.15 -11.58 -12.03
N GLU A 783 -58.02 -12.45 -11.51
CA GLU A 783 -59.26 -12.84 -12.17
C GLU A 783 -60.19 -11.65 -12.48
N ALA A 784 -60.69 -11.67 -13.71
CA ALA A 784 -61.68 -10.75 -14.27
C ALA A 784 -63.04 -10.80 -13.55
N PRO A 785 -63.82 -9.71 -13.66
CA PRO A 785 -65.27 -9.83 -13.78
C PRO A 785 -65.79 -9.34 -15.14
N ASP A 786 -66.70 -10.16 -15.66
CA ASP A 786 -67.42 -10.10 -16.93
C ASP A 786 -68.11 -8.76 -17.31
N GLU A 787 -68.05 -8.51 -18.62
CA GLU A 787 -69.09 -8.06 -19.57
C GLU A 787 -69.96 -6.82 -19.26
N GLU A 788 -69.96 -5.83 -20.18
CA GLU A 788 -71.02 -5.71 -21.20
C GLU A 788 -70.71 -4.64 -22.27
N GLU A 789 -71.23 -4.92 -23.46
CA GLU A 789 -71.06 -4.35 -24.79
C GLU A 789 -71.61 -2.90 -24.95
N ASP A 790 -71.05 -2.13 -25.88
CA ASP A 790 -71.70 -1.78 -27.17
C ASP A 790 -71.07 -0.54 -27.84
N ASP A 791 -70.45 -0.80 -29.01
CA ASP A 791 -70.75 -0.18 -30.31
C ASP A 791 -70.76 1.36 -30.47
N GLU A 792 -69.84 1.89 -31.30
CA GLU A 792 -70.15 2.31 -32.69
C GLU A 792 -69.12 3.28 -33.34
N MET A 793 -68.68 2.87 -34.54
CA MET A 793 -68.54 3.67 -35.79
C MET A 793 -67.21 4.37 -36.18
N MET A 794 -66.53 3.69 -37.12
CA MET A 794 -66.31 4.10 -38.54
C MET A 794 -65.16 5.05 -38.94
N ASN A 795 -64.15 4.41 -39.55
CA ASN A 795 -63.64 4.55 -40.93
C ASN A 795 -62.97 5.85 -41.41
N GLY A 796 -61.80 5.67 -42.06
CA GLY A 796 -61.41 6.52 -43.19
C GLY A 796 -59.99 6.42 -43.77
N ASN A 797 -59.60 5.25 -44.29
CA ASN A 797 -58.69 4.98 -45.43
C ASN A 797 -57.42 5.85 -45.70
N GLY A 798 -56.28 5.17 -45.85
CA GLY A 798 -55.86 4.71 -47.21
C GLY A 798 -54.43 4.97 -47.70
N MET A 799 -53.69 3.86 -47.92
CA MET A 799 -52.91 3.48 -49.13
C MET A 799 -51.67 4.31 -49.54
N ASP A 800 -50.60 3.80 -50.18
CA ASP A 800 -50.10 2.48 -50.63
C ASP A 800 -48.63 2.71 -51.13
N GLU A 801 -47.97 1.61 -51.49
CA GLU A 801 -46.54 1.30 -51.76
C GLU A 801 -45.89 1.84 -53.07
N ASP A 802 -44.60 1.49 -53.23
CA ASP A 802 -43.81 1.16 -54.46
C ASP A 802 -42.76 2.15 -55.05
N GLY A 803 -41.47 1.75 -54.99
CA GLY A 803 -40.71 1.28 -56.17
C GLY A 803 -39.75 2.21 -56.97
N MET A 804 -38.45 1.86 -56.92
CA MET A 804 -37.45 1.70 -58.01
C MET A 804 -36.76 2.88 -58.78
N ASP A 805 -35.42 2.70 -58.88
CA ASP A 805 -34.45 2.93 -59.98
C ASP A 805 -33.90 4.34 -60.37
N GLY A 806 -32.56 4.52 -60.26
CA GLY A 806 -31.66 4.55 -61.44
C GLY A 806 -31.01 5.87 -61.92
N ASP A 807 -29.67 5.85 -62.01
CA ASP A 807 -28.74 6.52 -62.96
C ASP A 807 -28.39 8.03 -62.87
N GLY A 808 -27.13 8.32 -62.53
CA GLY A 808 -26.07 8.63 -63.52
C GLY A 808 -25.79 10.09 -63.99
N MET A 809 -24.65 10.62 -63.53
CA MET A 809 -23.61 11.42 -64.23
C MET A 809 -23.81 12.89 -64.68
N ASN A 810 -22.84 13.70 -64.20
CA ASN A 810 -21.98 14.70 -64.87
C ASN A 810 -22.57 16.00 -65.47
N GLY A 811 -21.92 17.12 -65.11
CA GLY A 811 -21.51 18.12 -66.11
C GLY A 811 -21.61 19.58 -65.68
N ASP A 812 -20.46 20.12 -65.25
CA ASP A 812 -19.88 21.43 -65.55
C ASP A 812 -20.78 22.57 -66.07
N GLY A 813 -20.65 23.73 -65.40
CA GLY A 813 -20.29 24.95 -66.14
C GLY A 813 -20.89 26.27 -65.64
N PRO A 814 -20.20 27.40 -65.90
CA PRO A 814 -19.93 28.44 -64.91
C PRO A 814 -20.50 29.82 -65.31
N GLY A 815 -20.27 30.85 -64.48
CA GLY A 815 -20.39 32.23 -64.93
C GLY A 815 -20.34 33.30 -63.84
N ASP A 816 -19.12 33.81 -63.61
CA ASP A 816 -18.70 35.22 -63.43
C ASP A 816 -19.81 36.28 -63.21
N GLY A 817 -19.69 37.25 -62.30
CA GLY A 817 -18.52 37.88 -61.69
C GLY A 817 -18.85 39.36 -61.48
N MET A 818 -18.11 40.07 -60.61
CA MET A 818 -17.76 41.51 -60.68
C MET A 818 -17.28 42.06 -59.32
N MET A 819 -15.96 42.31 -59.19
CA MET A 819 -15.33 43.64 -59.05
C MET A 819 -14.04 43.58 -58.22
N ASP A 820 -12.92 43.52 -58.93
CA ASP A 820 -11.78 44.45 -58.94
C ASP A 820 -11.27 45.10 -57.63
N GLU A 821 -9.97 44.83 -57.39
CA GLU A 821 -8.86 45.77 -57.08
C GLU A 821 -8.78 46.31 -55.62
N ASP A 822 -7.69 46.21 -54.85
CA ASP A 822 -6.25 46.29 -55.16
C ASP A 822 -5.35 45.68 -54.03
N ASP A 823 -4.15 45.27 -54.46
CA ASP A 823 -2.83 45.28 -53.79
C ASP A 823 -2.40 44.21 -52.75
N ASP A 824 -1.54 43.31 -53.28
CA ASP A 824 -0.40 42.58 -52.70
C ASP A 824 0.27 43.24 -51.47
N ASN A 825 0.61 42.45 -50.43
CA ASN A 825 2.02 42.13 -50.09
C ASN A 825 2.16 41.11 -48.93
N GLY A 826 2.97 40.06 -49.15
CA GLY A 826 3.75 39.28 -48.16
C GLY A 826 2.97 38.21 -47.39
N ASP A 827 3.09 36.92 -47.72
CA ASP A 827 4.22 35.99 -47.46
C ASP A 827 4.40 35.72 -45.96
N ASP A 828 4.16 34.46 -45.59
CA ASP A 828 4.76 33.60 -44.55
C ASP A 828 5.14 34.28 -43.21
N TYR A 829 4.67 33.86 -42.04
CA TYR A 829 4.25 32.55 -41.51
C TYR A 829 2.92 32.67 -40.75
#